data_AF-A0A098LTB8-F1
#
_entry.id   AF-A0A098LTB8-F1
#
_cell.length_a   1.000
_cell.length_b   1.000
_cell.length_c   1.000
_cell.angle_alpha   90.00
_cell.angle_beta   90.00
_cell.angle_gamma   90.00
#
_symmetry.space_group_name_H-M   'P 1'
#
loop_
_entity.id
_entity.type
_entity.pdbx_description
1 polymer ?
#
loop_
_entity_poly.entity_id
_entity_poly.type
_entity_poly.pdbx_seq_one_letter_code
_entity_poly.pdbx_strand_id
1 'polypeptide(L)'
;MFITLCTIQQFHSQESNGVVALALPVRNSLKFNRYAINPTFSFVREQNKYISFTNKKQWTQFNDAPNSYLFSYAGRFSENIGAGIGLFQQDFGVLTTFGGMLNFAYNASLTRESNLTFALNVGAYQSGLNEGRVVINTPDPALQNVPSNFLITINPGINYGTDFFDFGLAINNLVSYNLNDSKIIEDNPEQALQAHIMYTGYMDARGFFDESKFSTLIRSEFKKNQTVISGIAMLNVPKGIWAQAGYNTLYGASAGIGINVTNNIAVEYNYEQSMGNFSDFGSSHEITLAYRFNKKYRYSYGDDDEEQSVFNSNKRKRKPNNLTDEDRARIAERRAEIAARRKAEAEAKKAELANIPRKTSDSEKDKLEAASNIESKPVEKESVVTVNKEELLSKLNSEKEAELKAAEASRLQKEAEEKRQIELERQMVAAEAKAKAEQEARLQREAEQQAEVERERLAAEAKAKAAEVLRLQKEAEEKRQIEVESQRVAAEAKAKAELEARLQREAEQQAEAERERLAAEAKAKAAEVLRLQKEANIKQAEETIKSANATEVAVAETNTKQQQIPQATDEASKDMNALVNATSGTKETQEVLMKQLSEKIAAKQKDLDDLKEENDLSEQGIYLDPKPFKSLTAENQALETLKDEIDKTLEEQKVKIIELETIYLKRKKKIKDKEDPVNAFYLETLERLKSEQAQIITAKRDLIMNLEQIKEATDFERKRRIRRAAYDNQQDRFNKDKAALARIKKFTDESPVQLQEDDFDFGEEQTKNIQIIKNVLNEEPGYYIVIAVHNSVEKRDEFVTKVVASGEKNVNFFFDVKTNKYFIYYEKFNAISEAKNALEEKGSKPYNGKMSLVKIDN
;
A
#
# COMPACT_ATOMS: atom_id res chain seq x y z
N MET A 1 33.46 -7.99 -1.24
CA MET A 1 33.07 -7.00 -0.21
C MET A 1 31.57 -7.07 -0.04
N PHE A 2 31.10 -7.97 0.84
CA PHE A 2 29.69 -8.03 1.22
C PHE A 2 29.47 -7.10 2.41
N ILE A 3 28.41 -6.30 2.39
CA ILE A 3 28.01 -5.43 3.50
C ILE A 3 26.78 -6.05 4.13
N THR A 4 26.94 -6.65 5.30
CA THR A 4 25.85 -7.23 6.09
C THR A 4 25.14 -6.11 6.84
N LEU A 5 23.90 -5.77 6.45
CA LEU A 5 23.04 -4.91 7.26
C LEU A 5 22.22 -5.78 8.22
N CYS A 6 22.50 -5.67 9.51
CA CYS A 6 21.62 -6.23 10.54
C CYS A 6 20.39 -5.32 10.73
N THR A 7 19.19 -5.88 10.61
CA THR A 7 17.93 -5.15 10.85
C THR A 7 17.26 -5.66 12.12
N ILE A 8 17.27 -4.84 13.17
CA ILE A 8 16.50 -5.07 14.41
C ILE A 8 15.16 -4.36 14.27
N GLN A 9 14.06 -5.00 14.67
CA GLN A 9 12.72 -4.42 14.66
C GLN A 9 12.16 -4.25 16.08
N GLN A 10 11.37 -3.19 16.26
CA GLN A 10 10.29 -3.11 17.24
C GLN A 10 9.05 -2.54 16.55
N PHE A 11 7.86 -3.01 16.95
CA PHE A 11 6.61 -2.35 16.60
C PHE A 11 6.38 -1.19 17.57
N HIS A 12 6.36 0.04 17.06
CA HIS A 12 6.11 1.22 17.88
C HIS A 12 4.63 1.57 17.93
N SER A 13 3.96 1.12 19.00
CA SER A 13 2.87 1.93 19.56
C SER A 13 3.51 3.17 20.21
N GLN A 14 3.02 4.38 19.90
CA GLN A 14 3.52 5.59 20.56
C GLN A 14 2.90 5.71 21.95
N GLU A 15 3.76 5.70 22.99
CA GLU A 15 3.35 5.87 24.39
C GLU A 15 2.87 7.31 24.69
N SER A 16 1.63 7.62 24.29
CA SER A 16 0.74 8.61 24.92
C SER A 16 -0.54 8.81 24.10
N ASN A 17 -0.43 9.32 22.86
CA ASN A 17 -1.53 10.00 22.18
C ASN A 17 -2.15 9.26 20.97
N GLY A 18 -1.78 8.00 20.68
CA GLY A 18 -2.45 7.19 19.65
C GLY A 18 -2.34 7.74 18.21
N VAL A 19 -1.33 8.58 17.94
CA VAL A 19 -1.11 9.25 16.65
C VAL A 19 -0.49 8.29 15.64
N VAL A 20 -1.04 8.23 14.43
CA VAL A 20 -0.41 7.60 13.26
C VAL A 20 0.28 8.67 12.41
N ALA A 21 1.56 8.47 12.11
CA ALA A 21 2.32 9.33 11.21
C ALA A 21 1.93 9.07 9.74
N LEU A 22 1.93 10.11 8.90
CA LEU A 22 1.46 10.00 7.52
C LEU A 22 2.38 9.12 6.66
N ALA A 23 1.84 7.96 6.25
CA ALA A 23 2.47 7.02 5.34
C ALA A 23 1.43 6.44 4.36
N LEU A 24 1.33 7.03 3.16
CA LEU A 24 0.42 6.56 2.11
C LEU A 24 1.01 5.34 1.39
N PRO A 25 0.32 4.19 1.29
CA PRO A 25 0.92 2.93 0.79
C PRO A 25 0.96 2.82 -0.75
N VAL A 26 0.73 3.91 -1.48
CA VAL A 26 0.72 4.00 -2.96
C VAL A 26 2.14 4.04 -3.55
N ARG A 27 2.88 2.95 -3.32
CA ARG A 27 4.32 2.82 -3.61
C ARG A 27 4.66 2.02 -4.88
N ASN A 28 3.69 1.33 -5.47
CA ASN A 28 3.91 0.34 -6.54
C ASN A 28 3.61 0.85 -7.96
N SER A 29 3.17 2.09 -8.11
CA SER A 29 2.85 2.67 -9.42
C SER A 29 3.92 3.67 -9.86
N LEU A 30 4.57 3.42 -11.00
CA LEU A 30 5.30 4.47 -11.72
C LEU A 30 4.40 5.27 -12.68
N LYS A 31 3.10 4.96 -12.73
CA LYS A 31 2.11 5.59 -13.62
C LYS A 31 1.23 6.63 -12.93
N PHE A 32 0.74 6.33 -11.72
CA PHE A 32 -0.23 7.17 -10.99
C PHE A 32 0.26 7.55 -9.59
N ASN A 33 -0.33 8.60 -9.02
CA ASN A 33 -0.07 9.07 -7.64
C ASN A 33 1.41 9.31 -7.28
N ARG A 34 2.27 9.48 -8.29
CA ARG A 34 3.73 9.55 -8.19
C ARG A 34 4.22 10.65 -7.24
N TYR A 35 3.45 11.73 -7.07
CA TYR A 35 3.73 12.82 -6.11
C TYR A 35 3.79 12.34 -4.64
N ALA A 36 3.13 11.23 -4.30
CA ALA A 36 3.18 10.60 -2.98
C ALA A 36 4.42 9.70 -2.81
N ILE A 37 5.07 9.27 -3.90
CA ILE A 37 6.35 8.55 -3.88
C ILE A 37 7.50 9.55 -3.68
N ASN A 38 7.48 10.67 -4.41
CA ASN A 38 8.39 11.80 -4.22
C ASN A 38 7.69 13.12 -4.62
N PRO A 39 7.82 14.21 -3.84
CA PRO A 39 7.16 15.49 -4.14
C PRO A 39 7.40 16.04 -5.56
N THR A 40 8.56 15.78 -6.16
CA THR A 40 8.91 16.32 -7.50
C THR A 40 8.19 15.61 -8.66
N PHE A 41 7.61 14.42 -8.43
CA PHE A 41 7.09 13.56 -9.49
C PHE A 41 5.71 13.96 -10.05
N SER A 42 5.11 15.07 -9.59
CA SER A 42 4.03 15.74 -10.34
C SER A 42 4.53 16.51 -11.57
N PHE A 43 5.85 16.69 -11.70
CA PHE A 43 6.51 17.28 -12.86
C PHE A 43 7.57 16.37 -13.49
N VAL A 44 8.42 15.73 -12.68
CA VAL A 44 9.56 14.93 -13.17
C VAL A 44 9.08 13.73 -13.99
N ARG A 45 9.42 13.72 -15.29
CA ARG A 45 8.87 12.81 -16.31
C ARG A 45 7.33 12.74 -16.35
N GLU A 46 6.65 13.77 -15.84
CA GLU A 46 5.18 13.86 -15.91
C GLU A 46 4.75 14.87 -16.98
N GLN A 47 3.63 14.56 -17.62
CA GLN A 47 3.13 15.33 -18.77
C GLN A 47 1.60 15.41 -18.82
N ASN A 48 0.94 14.37 -18.32
CA ASN A 48 -0.49 14.25 -18.37
C ASN A 48 -1.09 14.84 -17.07
N LYS A 49 -2.41 14.94 -17.04
CA LYS A 49 -3.16 15.20 -15.82
C LYS A 49 -4.11 14.03 -15.63
N TYR A 50 -4.12 13.48 -14.43
CA TYR A 50 -5.00 12.38 -14.06
C TYR A 50 -5.86 12.81 -12.88
N ILE A 51 -7.16 12.61 -13.00
CA ILE A 51 -7.95 12.25 -11.80
C ILE A 51 -7.70 10.76 -11.58
N SER A 52 -7.43 10.32 -10.35
CA SER A 52 -7.36 8.89 -10.03
C SER A 52 -8.08 8.56 -8.74
N PHE A 53 -8.61 7.35 -8.67
CA PHE A 53 -9.09 6.72 -7.46
C PHE A 53 -8.34 5.40 -7.29
N THR A 54 -7.56 5.30 -6.22
CA THR A 54 -6.83 4.09 -5.83
C THR A 54 -7.43 3.52 -4.55
N ASN A 55 -7.76 2.23 -4.58
CA ASN A 55 -7.96 1.45 -3.36
C ASN A 55 -6.80 0.47 -3.18
N LYS A 56 -6.29 0.34 -1.96
CA LYS A 56 -5.31 -0.67 -1.57
C LYS A 56 -5.75 -1.36 -0.29
N LYS A 57 -6.11 -2.65 -0.39
CA LYS A 57 -6.29 -3.53 0.77
C LYS A 57 -5.00 -4.31 0.99
N GLN A 58 -4.35 -4.05 2.11
CA GLN A 58 -3.17 -4.80 2.53
C GLN A 58 -3.56 -6.09 3.24
N TRP A 59 -2.62 -7.04 3.27
CA TRP A 59 -2.63 -8.22 4.16
C TRP A 59 -3.96 -9.00 4.17
N THR A 60 -4.40 -9.42 2.98
CA THR A 60 -5.78 -9.87 2.73
C THR A 60 -6.17 -11.20 3.37
N GLN A 61 -5.28 -11.78 4.19
CA GLN A 61 -5.53 -12.96 4.99
C GLN A 61 -6.20 -12.65 6.35
N PHE A 62 -6.20 -11.39 6.80
CA PHE A 62 -6.89 -10.98 8.03
C PHE A 62 -8.24 -10.28 7.77
N ASN A 63 -9.14 -10.41 8.75
CA ASN A 63 -10.26 -9.49 8.91
C ASN A 63 -9.75 -8.13 9.41
N ASP A 64 -10.44 -7.05 9.03
CA ASP A 64 -10.07 -5.65 9.35
C ASP A 64 -8.62 -5.24 9.02
N ALA A 65 -8.01 -5.96 8.06
CA ALA A 65 -6.69 -5.69 7.51
C ALA A 65 -6.62 -4.30 6.87
N PRO A 66 -5.45 -3.62 6.90
CA PRO A 66 -5.35 -2.21 6.55
C PRO A 66 -5.88 -1.89 5.16
N ASN A 67 -6.80 -0.94 5.09
CA ASN A 67 -7.48 -0.56 3.86
C ASN A 67 -7.26 0.93 3.62
N SER A 68 -6.80 1.30 2.42
CA SER A 68 -6.49 2.69 2.07
C SER A 68 -7.21 3.09 0.79
N TYR A 69 -7.79 4.28 0.82
CA TYR A 69 -8.42 4.95 -0.32
C TYR A 69 -7.68 6.26 -0.58
N LEU A 70 -7.36 6.52 -1.85
CA LEU A 70 -6.79 7.78 -2.31
C LEU A 70 -7.56 8.25 -3.54
N PHE A 71 -8.25 9.38 -3.42
CA PHE A 71 -8.72 10.16 -4.56
C PHE A 71 -7.70 11.27 -4.84
N SER A 72 -7.31 11.48 -6.09
CA SER A 72 -6.36 12.54 -6.44
C SER A 72 -6.68 13.21 -7.77
N TYR A 73 -6.19 14.45 -7.92
CA TYR A 73 -6.06 15.14 -9.18
C TYR A 73 -4.68 15.78 -9.26
N ALA A 74 -3.81 15.24 -10.12
CA ALA A 74 -2.40 15.64 -10.18
C ALA A 74 -1.81 15.57 -11.60
N GLY A 75 -0.70 16.27 -11.81
CA GLY A 75 0.10 16.22 -13.04
C GLY A 75 0.73 17.56 -13.41
N ARG A 76 1.15 17.69 -14.66
CA ARG A 76 1.81 18.90 -15.18
C ARG A 76 0.79 19.95 -15.61
N PHE A 77 0.78 21.12 -14.97
CA PHE A 77 -0.19 22.19 -15.25
C PHE A 77 0.32 23.26 -16.22
N SER A 78 1.62 23.56 -16.21
CA SER A 78 2.26 24.55 -17.08
C SER A 78 3.62 24.03 -17.60
N GLU A 79 4.32 24.79 -18.45
CA GLU A 79 5.65 24.42 -18.96
C GLU A 79 6.63 24.04 -17.83
N ASN A 80 6.56 24.77 -16.71
CA ASN A 80 7.48 24.67 -15.56
C ASN A 80 6.78 24.36 -14.21
N ILE A 81 5.49 23.97 -14.21
CA ILE A 81 4.72 23.75 -12.97
C ILE A 81 3.99 22.39 -13.02
N GLY A 82 4.31 21.53 -12.06
CA GLY A 82 3.50 20.39 -11.65
C GLY A 82 2.73 20.72 -10.37
N ALA A 83 1.57 20.10 -10.18
CA ALA A 83 0.79 20.25 -8.95
C ALA A 83 -0.06 19.01 -8.71
N GLY A 84 -0.57 18.87 -7.49
CA GLY A 84 -1.54 17.84 -7.15
C GLY A 84 -2.37 18.20 -5.92
N ILE A 85 -3.58 17.66 -5.88
CA ILE A 85 -4.38 17.53 -4.67
C ILE A 85 -4.76 16.06 -4.50
N GLY A 86 -4.62 15.55 -3.28
CA GLY A 86 -5.11 14.24 -2.88
C GLY A 86 -6.03 14.35 -1.66
N LEU A 87 -7.03 13.48 -1.59
CA LEU A 87 -7.85 13.22 -0.42
C LEU A 87 -7.74 11.72 -0.11
N PHE A 88 -7.44 11.37 1.14
CA PHE A 88 -7.18 10.00 1.53
C PHE A 88 -7.92 9.60 2.80
N GLN A 89 -8.26 8.32 2.87
CA GLN A 89 -8.71 7.63 4.08
C GLN A 89 -7.87 6.37 4.25
N GLN A 90 -7.35 6.14 5.45
CA GLN A 90 -6.61 4.93 5.81
C GLN A 90 -7.22 4.34 7.09
N ASP A 91 -7.68 3.10 6.98
CA ASP A 91 -8.31 2.35 8.06
C ASP A 91 -7.38 1.23 8.52
N PHE A 92 -6.97 1.29 9.80
CA PHE A 92 -6.02 0.36 10.44
C PHE A 92 -6.67 -0.26 11.68
N GLY A 93 -7.23 -1.48 11.58
CA GLY A 93 -7.94 -2.11 12.70
C GLY A 93 -9.16 -1.26 13.11
N VAL A 94 -9.12 -0.63 14.29
CA VAL A 94 -10.14 0.34 14.75
C VAL A 94 -9.77 1.82 14.55
N LEU A 95 -8.52 2.11 14.17
CA LEU A 95 -8.07 3.49 13.90
C LEU A 95 -8.45 3.90 12.47
N THR A 96 -8.91 5.15 12.30
CA THR A 96 -9.17 5.77 11.00
C THR A 96 -8.37 7.06 10.90
N THR A 97 -7.67 7.23 9.78
CA THR A 97 -6.95 8.45 9.40
C THR A 97 -7.59 9.03 8.15
N PHE A 98 -8.07 10.27 8.21
CA PHE A 98 -8.67 10.96 7.06
C PHE A 98 -8.01 12.32 6.83
N GLY A 99 -7.71 12.68 5.59
CA GLY A 99 -7.09 13.97 5.31
C GLY A 99 -6.86 14.28 3.85
N GLY A 100 -6.12 15.36 3.62
CA GLY A 100 -5.71 15.82 2.31
C GLY A 100 -4.22 16.06 2.20
N MET A 101 -3.72 16.05 0.96
CA MET A 101 -2.35 16.43 0.62
C MET A 101 -2.35 17.39 -0.56
N LEU A 102 -1.68 18.53 -0.42
CA LEU A 102 -1.39 19.45 -1.51
C LEU A 102 0.05 19.26 -1.96
N ASN A 103 0.26 19.17 -3.27
CA ASN A 103 1.56 19.10 -3.91
C ASN A 103 1.76 20.30 -4.83
N PHE A 104 2.95 20.89 -4.79
CA PHE A 104 3.41 21.86 -5.77
C PHE A 104 4.86 21.56 -6.18
N ALA A 105 5.13 21.52 -7.49
CA ALA A 105 6.45 21.32 -8.05
C ALA A 105 6.77 22.40 -9.09
N TYR A 106 7.90 23.08 -8.92
CA TYR A 106 8.41 24.10 -9.83
C TYR A 106 9.72 23.65 -10.47
N ASN A 107 9.81 23.73 -11.79
CA ASN A 107 10.98 23.34 -12.55
C ASN A 107 11.77 24.53 -13.09
N ALA A 108 13.03 24.64 -12.69
CA ALA A 108 14.01 25.53 -13.28
C ALA A 108 14.79 24.79 -14.39
N SER A 109 14.54 25.12 -15.66
CA SER A 109 15.39 24.65 -16.76
C SER A 109 16.77 25.29 -16.66
N LEU A 110 17.82 24.48 -16.59
CA LEU A 110 19.22 24.94 -16.52
C LEU A 110 19.82 25.02 -17.93
N THR A 111 19.58 23.99 -18.73
CA THR A 111 19.98 23.91 -20.14
C THR A 111 18.84 23.31 -20.98
N ARG A 112 19.12 22.84 -22.21
CA ARG A 112 18.16 22.05 -23.00
C ARG A 112 18.01 20.61 -22.49
N GLU A 113 19.07 20.08 -21.89
CA GLU A 113 19.25 18.66 -21.55
C GLU A 113 19.30 18.45 -20.03
N SER A 114 19.24 19.54 -19.24
CA SER A 114 19.25 19.48 -17.77
C SER A 114 18.35 20.50 -17.09
N ASN A 115 17.76 20.08 -15.96
CA ASN A 115 16.77 20.84 -15.20
C ASN A 115 16.87 20.56 -13.69
N LEU A 116 16.27 21.44 -12.89
CA LEU A 116 16.22 21.33 -11.44
C LEU A 116 14.78 21.59 -10.96
N THR A 117 14.09 20.52 -10.57
CA THR A 117 12.74 20.60 -10.00
C THR A 117 12.81 20.68 -8.48
N PHE A 118 12.17 21.70 -7.91
CA PHE A 118 11.91 21.85 -6.48
C PHE A 118 10.44 21.55 -6.20
N ALA A 119 10.11 20.90 -5.09
CA ALA A 119 8.73 20.58 -4.76
C ALA A 119 8.46 20.52 -3.26
N LEU A 120 7.17 20.58 -2.92
CA LEU A 120 6.66 20.54 -1.55
C LEU A 120 5.34 19.76 -1.52
N ASN A 121 5.25 18.75 -0.65
CA ASN A 121 3.98 18.16 -0.22
C ASN A 121 3.63 18.71 1.17
N VAL A 122 2.43 19.29 1.30
CA VAL A 122 1.83 19.66 2.59
C VAL A 122 0.63 18.76 2.83
N GLY A 123 0.69 17.94 3.88
CA GLY A 123 -0.43 17.09 4.32
C GLY A 123 -1.16 17.71 5.51
N ALA A 124 -2.47 17.57 5.56
CA ALA A 124 -3.30 17.97 6.71
C ALA A 124 -4.37 16.89 6.94
N TYR A 125 -4.38 16.26 8.11
CA TYR A 125 -5.18 15.06 8.37
C TYR A 125 -5.57 14.89 9.85
N GLN A 126 -6.67 14.19 10.08
CA GLN A 126 -7.16 13.80 11.39
C GLN A 126 -6.93 12.29 11.59
N SER A 127 -6.37 11.90 12.74
CA SER A 127 -6.10 10.51 13.13
C SER A 127 -6.81 10.23 14.46
N GLY A 128 -7.60 9.17 14.54
CA GLY A 128 -8.32 8.83 15.77
C GLY A 128 -8.98 7.44 15.76
N LEU A 129 -9.65 7.12 16.88
CA LEU A 129 -10.46 5.92 17.01
C LEU A 129 -11.77 6.06 16.22
N ASN A 130 -12.20 4.99 15.57
CA ASN A 130 -13.48 4.90 14.89
C ASN A 130 -14.44 4.02 15.72
N GLU A 131 -15.22 4.67 16.61
CA GLU A 131 -16.18 4.00 17.51
C GLU A 131 -17.15 3.08 16.77
N GLY A 132 -17.54 3.41 15.53
CA GLY A 132 -18.42 2.57 14.71
C GLY A 132 -17.82 1.22 14.30
N ARG A 133 -16.54 0.97 14.60
CA ARG A 133 -15.84 -0.32 14.42
C ARG A 133 -15.40 -0.95 15.74
N VAL A 134 -15.75 -0.35 16.88
CA VAL A 134 -15.42 -0.87 18.22
C VAL A 134 -16.53 -1.82 18.67
N VAL A 135 -16.24 -3.13 18.60
CA VAL A 135 -17.17 -4.17 19.08
C VAL A 135 -16.86 -4.48 20.55
N ILE A 136 -17.72 -4.00 21.46
CA ILE A 136 -17.60 -4.20 22.90
C ILE A 136 -18.94 -4.64 23.51
N ASN A 137 -18.91 -5.62 24.40
CA ASN A 137 -20.10 -6.14 25.09
C ASN A 137 -20.63 -5.19 26.18
N THR A 138 -19.79 -4.27 26.64
CA THR A 138 -20.08 -3.28 27.68
C THR A 138 -19.41 -1.96 27.28
N PRO A 139 -20.08 -0.80 27.37
CA PRO A 139 -19.44 0.49 27.08
C PRO A 139 -18.27 0.77 28.02
N ASP A 140 -17.07 0.95 27.46
CA ASP A 140 -15.85 1.30 28.21
C ASP A 140 -15.63 2.83 28.21
N PRO A 141 -15.66 3.50 29.39
CA PRO A 141 -15.37 4.93 29.50
C PRO A 141 -13.99 5.36 29.00
N ALA A 142 -13.01 4.45 28.94
CA ALA A 142 -11.69 4.73 28.39
C ALA A 142 -11.72 4.93 26.85
N LEU A 143 -12.64 4.25 26.15
CA LEU A 143 -12.79 4.38 24.69
C LEU A 143 -13.59 5.63 24.30
N GLN A 144 -14.50 6.09 25.16
CA GLN A 144 -15.33 7.29 24.96
C GLN A 144 -14.56 8.63 24.99
N ASN A 145 -13.28 8.61 25.39
CA ASN A 145 -12.46 9.81 25.59
C ASN A 145 -11.15 9.81 24.78
N VAL A 146 -11.03 8.94 23.76
CA VAL A 146 -9.82 8.89 22.91
C VAL A 146 -9.78 10.11 21.97
N PRO A 147 -8.83 11.05 22.13
CA PRO A 147 -8.83 12.28 21.35
C PRO A 147 -8.42 12.03 19.90
N SER A 148 -9.21 12.51 18.94
CA SER A 148 -8.77 12.57 17.54
C SER A 148 -7.80 13.73 17.35
N ASN A 149 -6.57 13.43 16.91
CA ASN A 149 -5.51 14.41 16.71
C ASN A 149 -5.51 14.92 15.27
N PHE A 150 -5.41 16.25 15.08
CA PHE A 150 -5.28 16.87 13.77
C PHE A 150 -3.83 17.30 13.52
N LEU A 151 -3.24 16.81 12.44
CA LEU A 151 -1.82 16.91 12.16
C LEU A 151 -1.56 17.60 10.82
N ILE A 152 -0.54 18.46 10.81
CA ILE A 152 0.02 19.07 9.61
C ILE A 152 1.43 18.51 9.38
N THR A 153 1.70 18.06 8.15
CA THR A 153 2.98 17.49 7.73
C THR A 153 3.57 18.24 6.54
N ILE A 154 4.89 18.37 6.50
CA ILE A 154 5.61 19.06 5.42
C ILE A 154 6.73 18.16 4.91
N ASN A 155 6.78 17.97 3.58
CA ASN A 155 7.73 17.09 2.91
C ASN A 155 8.34 17.83 1.69
N PRO A 156 9.51 18.46 1.81
CA PRO A 156 10.20 19.07 0.67
C PRO A 156 10.93 18.03 -0.18
N GLY A 157 11.12 18.34 -1.46
CA GLY A 157 11.92 17.53 -2.38
C GLY A 157 12.63 18.37 -3.45
N ILE A 158 13.74 17.85 -3.96
CA ILE A 158 14.54 18.41 -5.05
C ILE A 158 14.99 17.29 -5.99
N ASN A 159 14.98 17.53 -7.30
CA ASN A 159 15.40 16.58 -8.31
C ASN A 159 16.17 17.28 -9.43
N TYR A 160 17.40 16.83 -9.68
CA TYR A 160 18.20 17.21 -10.84
C TYR A 160 17.96 16.22 -11.98
N GLY A 161 17.33 16.70 -13.05
CA GLY A 161 17.04 15.91 -14.26
C GLY A 161 18.07 16.16 -15.36
N THR A 162 18.39 15.09 -16.09
CA THR A 162 19.16 15.07 -17.35
C THR A 162 18.28 14.52 -18.49
N ASP A 163 18.81 14.24 -19.68
CA ASP A 163 18.03 13.61 -20.77
C ASP A 163 17.40 12.28 -20.38
N PHE A 164 18.13 11.40 -19.68
CA PHE A 164 17.66 10.03 -19.35
C PHE A 164 17.67 9.69 -17.86
N PHE A 165 18.44 10.40 -17.04
CA PHE A 165 18.55 10.16 -15.59
C PHE A 165 18.00 11.32 -14.78
N ASP A 166 17.39 11.00 -13.64
CA ASP A 166 16.88 11.93 -12.65
C ASP A 166 17.41 11.54 -11.27
N PHE A 167 18.05 12.48 -10.57
CA PHE A 167 18.66 12.28 -9.25
C PHE A 167 17.96 13.17 -8.25
N GLY A 168 17.36 12.61 -7.21
CA GLY A 168 16.56 13.40 -6.27
C GLY A 168 16.75 13.06 -4.80
N LEU A 169 16.49 14.07 -3.98
CA LEU A 169 16.47 14.02 -2.52
C LEU A 169 15.12 14.58 -2.04
N ALA A 170 14.52 13.95 -1.03
CA ALA A 170 13.36 14.47 -0.33
C ALA A 170 13.44 14.15 1.16
N ILE A 171 12.68 14.87 1.98
CA ILE A 171 12.56 14.56 3.41
C ILE A 171 11.09 14.32 3.70
N ASN A 172 10.75 13.07 4.02
CA ASN A 172 9.42 12.70 4.45
C ASN A 172 9.23 13.13 5.91
N ASN A 173 8.07 13.71 6.23
CA ASN A 173 7.67 14.16 7.56
C ASN A 173 8.71 15.07 8.25
N LEU A 174 9.37 15.97 7.50
CA LEU A 174 10.35 16.94 8.02
C LEU A 174 9.79 17.79 9.18
N VAL A 175 8.55 18.24 9.02
CA VAL A 175 7.76 18.83 10.11
C VAL A 175 6.50 17.99 10.26
N SER A 176 6.17 17.65 11.50
CA SER A 176 4.94 16.98 11.90
C SER A 176 4.37 17.71 13.11
N TYR A 177 3.34 18.53 12.94
CA TYR A 177 2.77 19.38 13.99
C TYR A 177 1.38 18.90 14.37
N ASN A 178 1.16 18.53 15.63
CA ASN A 178 -0.16 18.25 16.17
C ASN A 178 -0.82 19.55 16.65
N LEU A 179 -1.93 19.93 16.02
CA LEU A 179 -2.69 21.13 16.39
C LEU A 179 -3.43 20.98 17.73
N ASN A 180 -3.76 19.76 18.15
CA ASN A 180 -4.39 19.50 19.45
C ASN A 180 -3.41 19.77 20.60
N ASP A 181 -2.24 19.12 20.57
CA ASP A 181 -1.17 19.30 21.57
C ASP A 181 -0.43 20.65 21.42
N SER A 182 -0.65 21.35 20.30
CA SER A 182 0.12 22.54 19.87
C SER A 182 1.64 22.34 19.85
N LYS A 183 2.08 21.13 19.46
CA LYS A 183 3.48 20.69 19.51
C LYS A 183 3.94 20.04 18.21
N ILE A 184 5.25 20.15 17.94
CA ILE A 184 5.93 19.34 16.93
C ILE A 184 6.17 17.94 17.53
N ILE A 185 5.93 16.90 16.74
CA ILE A 185 6.30 15.52 17.08
C ILE A 185 7.79 15.36 16.76
N GLU A 186 8.62 15.42 17.79
CA GLU A 186 10.08 15.35 17.67
C GLU A 186 10.54 13.95 17.25
N ASP A 187 9.94 12.90 17.82
CA ASP A 187 10.25 11.49 17.55
C ASP A 187 9.22 10.82 16.61
N ASN A 188 9.15 11.30 15.36
CA ASN A 188 8.35 10.66 14.31
C ASN A 188 9.13 9.50 13.65
N PRO A 189 8.70 8.23 13.79
CA PRO A 189 9.40 7.07 13.19
C PRO A 189 9.29 7.00 11.65
N GLU A 190 8.32 7.71 11.06
CA GLU A 190 8.14 7.85 9.61
C GLU A 190 8.78 9.15 9.07
N GLN A 191 9.60 9.84 9.87
CA GLN A 191 10.54 10.83 9.34
C GLN A 191 11.68 10.10 8.62
N ALA A 192 11.94 10.47 7.37
CA ALA A 192 12.93 9.79 6.53
C ALA A 192 13.64 10.74 5.58
N LEU A 193 14.96 10.62 5.47
CA LEU A 193 15.70 11.15 4.33
C LEU A 193 15.57 10.16 3.17
N GLN A 194 14.95 10.60 2.07
CA GLN A 194 14.76 9.82 0.86
C GLN A 194 15.77 10.26 -0.20
N ALA A 195 16.49 9.32 -0.80
CA ALA A 195 17.37 9.54 -1.95
C ALA A 195 17.00 8.58 -3.09
N HIS A 196 16.91 9.07 -4.33
CA HIS A 196 16.58 8.23 -5.49
C HIS A 196 17.41 8.53 -6.74
N ILE A 197 17.50 7.51 -7.58
CA ILE A 197 17.96 7.59 -8.97
C ILE A 197 16.87 6.97 -9.83
N MET A 198 16.40 7.69 -10.83
CA MET A 198 15.48 7.19 -11.84
C MET A 198 16.14 7.24 -13.21
N TYR A 199 15.99 6.18 -14.00
CA TYR A 199 16.30 6.17 -15.43
C TYR A 199 14.99 6.13 -16.23
N THR A 200 14.93 6.80 -17.37
CA THR A 200 13.84 6.70 -18.35
C THR A 200 14.41 6.78 -19.75
N GLY A 201 14.19 5.74 -20.55
CA GLY A 201 14.60 5.64 -21.94
C GLY A 201 13.48 5.15 -22.84
N TYR A 202 13.68 5.27 -24.14
CA TYR A 202 12.72 4.84 -25.17
C TYR A 202 13.33 3.78 -26.08
N MET A 203 12.51 2.84 -26.55
CA MET A 203 12.89 1.74 -27.43
C MET A 203 12.47 2.05 -28.87
N ASP A 204 13.46 2.20 -29.76
CA ASP A 204 13.23 2.12 -31.21
C ASP A 204 13.19 0.64 -31.60
N ALA A 205 11.98 0.10 -31.77
CA ALA A 205 11.74 -1.31 -32.04
C ALA A 205 10.53 -1.50 -32.95
N ARG A 206 10.64 -2.33 -33.98
CA ARG A 206 9.55 -2.52 -34.95
C ARG A 206 8.42 -3.36 -34.35
N GLY A 207 7.17 -2.87 -34.45
CA GLY A 207 5.97 -3.71 -34.32
C GLY A 207 5.12 -3.43 -33.09
N PHE A 208 5.31 -4.18 -31.99
CA PHE A 208 4.51 -4.03 -30.77
C PHE A 208 5.12 -3.02 -29.79
N PHE A 209 6.42 -3.15 -29.51
CA PHE A 209 7.19 -2.29 -28.59
C PHE A 209 7.75 -1.02 -29.25
N ASP A 210 7.09 -0.55 -30.31
CA ASP A 210 7.46 0.68 -31.02
C ASP A 210 7.16 1.90 -30.15
N GLU A 211 8.13 2.81 -30.04
CA GLU A 211 8.14 3.94 -29.10
C GLU A 211 7.93 3.53 -27.61
N SER A 212 8.22 2.28 -27.24
CA SER A 212 8.06 1.80 -25.85
C SER A 212 8.95 2.55 -24.86
N LYS A 213 8.36 2.99 -23.75
CA LYS A 213 9.04 3.74 -22.69
C LYS A 213 9.40 2.80 -21.54
N PHE A 214 10.68 2.68 -21.23
CA PHE A 214 11.19 1.95 -20.08
C PHE A 214 11.65 2.93 -19.00
N SER A 215 11.04 2.85 -17.82
CA SER A 215 11.40 3.65 -16.65
C SER A 215 11.77 2.74 -15.49
N THR A 216 12.83 3.06 -14.76
CA THR A 216 13.20 2.34 -13.52
C THR A 216 13.62 3.34 -12.45
N LEU A 217 13.18 3.11 -11.22
CA LEU A 217 13.41 3.94 -10.04
C LEU A 217 14.07 3.08 -8.96
N ILE A 218 15.24 3.49 -8.49
CA ILE A 218 15.94 2.91 -7.34
C ILE A 218 15.98 3.98 -6.24
N ARG A 219 15.62 3.62 -5.01
CA ARG A 219 15.38 4.56 -3.92
C ARG A 219 15.78 3.97 -2.56
N SER A 220 16.43 4.79 -1.73
CA SER A 220 16.77 4.48 -0.34
C SER A 220 16.09 5.49 0.58
N GLU A 221 15.44 5.00 1.63
CA GLU A 221 14.78 5.79 2.67
C GLU A 221 15.45 5.50 4.02
N PHE A 222 16.17 6.49 4.54
CA PHE A 222 16.88 6.43 5.81
C PHE A 222 15.97 6.96 6.91
N LYS A 223 15.34 6.05 7.68
CA LYS A 223 14.52 6.34 8.87
C LYS A 223 15.38 6.21 10.14
N LYS A 224 14.94 6.80 11.25
CA LYS A 224 15.67 6.81 12.55
C LYS A 224 16.22 5.43 12.96
N ASN A 225 15.43 4.36 12.77
CA ASN A 225 15.75 3.00 13.23
C ASN A 225 15.97 1.97 12.09
N GLN A 226 15.79 2.33 10.82
CA GLN A 226 15.89 1.38 9.69
C GLN A 226 16.17 2.08 8.34
N THR A 227 16.85 1.38 7.43
CA THR A 227 16.99 1.82 6.03
C THR A 227 16.12 0.93 5.14
N VAL A 228 15.20 1.54 4.39
CA VAL A 228 14.33 0.84 3.43
C VAL A 228 14.85 1.08 2.02
N ILE A 229 15.21 0.02 1.31
CA ILE A 229 15.63 0.10 -0.09
C ILE A 229 14.47 -0.40 -0.95
N SER A 230 14.21 0.30 -2.05
CA SER A 230 13.21 -0.10 -3.04
C SER A 230 13.69 0.12 -4.47
N GLY A 231 13.31 -0.80 -5.34
CA GLY A 231 13.50 -0.71 -6.79
C GLY A 231 12.20 -1.06 -7.49
N ILE A 232 11.84 -0.32 -8.54
CA ILE A 232 10.70 -0.63 -9.41
C ILE A 232 11.02 -0.26 -10.85
N ALA A 233 10.75 -1.18 -11.77
CA ALA A 233 10.87 -0.99 -13.20
C ALA A 233 9.49 -1.12 -13.88
N MET A 234 9.24 -0.29 -14.88
CA MET A 234 8.01 -0.24 -15.66
C MET A 234 8.36 -0.21 -17.16
N LEU A 235 7.70 -1.07 -17.94
CA LEU A 235 7.67 -1.00 -19.40
C LEU A 235 6.27 -0.54 -19.82
N ASN A 236 6.19 0.62 -20.46
CA ASN A 236 4.97 1.23 -20.96
C ASN A 236 4.95 1.20 -22.50
N VAL A 237 3.91 0.60 -23.08
CA VAL A 237 3.76 0.45 -24.53
C VAL A 237 2.70 1.44 -25.03
N PRO A 238 3.00 2.30 -26.01
CA PRO A 238 2.07 3.30 -26.56
C PRO A 238 0.74 2.76 -27.10
N LYS A 239 0.59 1.44 -27.23
CA LYS A 239 -0.68 0.76 -27.52
C LYS A 239 -1.63 0.67 -26.32
N GLY A 240 -1.25 1.28 -25.19
CA GLY A 240 -2.08 1.42 -24.01
C GLY A 240 -1.97 0.27 -23.02
N ILE A 241 -0.80 -0.38 -22.94
CA ILE A 241 -0.53 -1.46 -21.97
C ILE A 241 0.79 -1.15 -21.29
N TRP A 242 0.85 -1.26 -19.97
CA TRP A 242 2.10 -1.23 -19.21
C TRP A 242 2.15 -2.35 -18.20
N ALA A 243 3.35 -2.82 -17.91
CA ALA A 243 3.65 -3.75 -16.84
C ALA A 243 4.78 -3.18 -15.97
N GLN A 244 4.69 -3.38 -14.66
CA GLN A 244 5.70 -2.95 -13.71
C GLN A 244 6.00 -4.05 -12.69
N ALA A 245 7.25 -4.12 -12.24
CA ALA A 245 7.72 -5.07 -11.25
C ALA A 245 8.71 -4.38 -10.32
N GLY A 246 8.62 -4.67 -9.03
CA GLY A 246 9.42 -4.02 -8.01
C GLY A 246 9.72 -4.92 -6.80
N TYR A 247 10.61 -4.42 -5.96
CA TYR A 247 11.01 -5.03 -4.71
C TYR A 247 11.27 -3.93 -3.68
N ASN A 248 10.82 -4.14 -2.45
CA ASN A 248 10.99 -3.25 -1.32
C ASN A 248 11.43 -4.07 -0.10
N THR A 249 12.52 -3.69 0.56
CA THR A 249 13.08 -4.47 1.68
C THR A 249 12.17 -4.54 2.90
N LEU A 250 11.16 -3.67 3.01
CA LEU A 250 10.17 -3.66 4.09
C LEU A 250 8.84 -4.32 3.70
N TYR A 251 8.40 -4.17 2.44
CA TYR A 251 7.07 -4.62 1.99
C TYR A 251 7.08 -5.83 1.02
N GLY A 252 8.25 -6.32 0.62
CA GLY A 252 8.41 -7.48 -0.27
C GLY A 252 8.36 -7.15 -1.76
N ALA A 253 7.99 -8.13 -2.57
CA ALA A 253 7.97 -8.01 -4.03
C ALA A 253 6.60 -7.53 -4.54
N SER A 254 6.59 -6.70 -5.57
CA SER A 254 5.36 -6.26 -6.24
C SER A 254 5.41 -6.45 -7.75
N ALA A 255 4.26 -6.73 -8.34
CA ALA A 255 4.05 -6.87 -9.77
C ALA A 255 2.71 -6.26 -10.15
N GLY A 256 2.65 -5.55 -11.27
CA GLY A 256 1.45 -4.84 -11.70
C GLY A 256 1.31 -4.76 -13.21
N ILE A 257 0.07 -4.61 -13.64
CA ILE A 257 -0.31 -4.46 -15.05
C ILE A 257 -1.40 -3.40 -15.15
N GLY A 258 -1.36 -2.59 -16.20
CA GLY A 258 -2.38 -1.60 -16.48
C GLY A 258 -2.70 -1.47 -17.96
N ILE A 259 -3.94 -1.05 -18.23
CA ILE A 259 -4.51 -0.92 -19.57
C ILE A 259 -5.28 0.40 -19.73
N ASN A 260 -5.12 1.02 -20.90
CA ASN A 260 -5.96 2.13 -21.36
C ASN A 260 -7.24 1.54 -21.99
N VAL A 261 -8.28 1.39 -21.17
CA VAL A 261 -9.61 0.95 -21.60
C VAL A 261 -10.16 1.88 -22.68
N THR A 262 -9.98 3.19 -22.51
CA THR A 262 -10.18 4.18 -23.59
C THR A 262 -8.96 5.11 -23.67
N ASN A 263 -8.91 6.03 -24.64
CA ASN A 263 -7.84 7.03 -24.71
C ASN A 263 -7.79 7.94 -23.46
N ASN A 264 -8.84 7.94 -22.64
CA ASN A 264 -8.98 8.76 -21.44
C ASN A 264 -9.20 7.95 -20.15
N ILE A 265 -9.64 6.69 -20.22
CA ILE A 265 -9.87 5.84 -19.03
C ILE A 265 -8.79 4.76 -18.98
N ALA A 266 -8.07 4.73 -17.87
CA ALA A 266 -7.01 3.78 -17.56
C ALA A 266 -7.35 3.00 -16.29
N VAL A 267 -6.99 1.72 -16.26
CA VAL A 267 -7.12 0.84 -15.09
C VAL A 267 -5.77 0.17 -14.84
N GLU A 268 -5.32 0.15 -13.59
CA GLU A 268 -4.12 -0.54 -13.14
C GLU A 268 -4.43 -1.45 -11.95
N TYR A 269 -3.83 -2.63 -11.95
CA TYR A 269 -3.87 -3.58 -10.85
C TYR A 269 -2.44 -3.94 -10.44
N ASN A 270 -2.14 -3.77 -9.15
CA ASN A 270 -0.88 -4.15 -8.53
C ASN A 270 -1.12 -5.22 -7.46
N TYR A 271 -0.28 -6.24 -7.48
CA TYR A 271 -0.15 -7.29 -6.48
C TYR A 271 1.16 -7.08 -5.72
N GLU A 272 1.11 -7.10 -4.40
CA GLU A 272 2.28 -6.94 -3.53
C GLU A 272 2.32 -8.14 -2.57
N GLN A 273 3.30 -9.01 -2.75
CA GLN A 273 3.54 -10.16 -1.90
C GLN A 273 4.52 -9.77 -0.79
N SER A 274 4.02 -9.77 0.45
CA SER A 274 4.84 -9.54 1.63
C SER A 274 5.95 -10.61 1.73
N MET A 275 7.16 -10.19 2.07
CA MET A 275 8.35 -11.05 2.20
C MET A 275 9.18 -10.61 3.43
N GLY A 276 10.18 -11.41 3.79
CA GLY A 276 10.94 -11.20 5.03
C GLY A 276 10.00 -11.24 6.23
N ASN A 277 10.17 -10.32 7.18
CA ASN A 277 9.43 -10.29 8.45
C ASN A 277 7.91 -10.04 8.31
N PHE A 278 7.40 -9.79 7.10
CA PHE A 278 5.97 -9.66 6.81
C PHE A 278 5.39 -10.81 5.97
N SER A 279 6.15 -11.88 5.69
CA SER A 279 5.67 -13.06 4.92
C SER A 279 4.29 -13.55 5.36
N ASP A 280 4.12 -13.63 6.68
CA ASP A 280 2.99 -14.26 7.35
C ASP A 280 1.72 -13.38 7.34
N PHE A 281 1.82 -12.16 6.82
CA PHE A 281 0.69 -11.25 6.62
C PHE A 281 0.03 -11.44 5.24
N GLY A 282 0.63 -12.24 4.36
CA GLY A 282 0.06 -12.55 3.04
C GLY A 282 0.13 -11.41 2.02
N SER A 283 -0.69 -11.51 0.97
CA SER A 283 -0.70 -10.59 -0.16
C SER A 283 -1.48 -9.31 0.10
N SER A 284 -1.12 -8.26 -0.63
CA SER A 284 -1.82 -6.97 -0.69
C SER A 284 -2.26 -6.69 -2.14
N HIS A 285 -3.45 -6.13 -2.31
CA HIS A 285 -4.06 -5.82 -3.60
C HIS A 285 -4.30 -4.31 -3.74
N GLU A 286 -3.93 -3.73 -4.88
CA GLU A 286 -3.98 -2.30 -5.15
C GLU A 286 -4.57 -2.05 -6.54
N ILE A 287 -5.76 -1.44 -6.60
CA ILE A 287 -6.52 -1.16 -7.83
C ILE A 287 -6.58 0.36 -8.02
N THR A 288 -6.15 0.86 -9.18
CA THR A 288 -6.29 2.27 -9.57
C THR A 288 -7.18 2.41 -10.81
N LEU A 289 -8.22 3.22 -10.71
CA LEU A 289 -8.98 3.74 -11.83
C LEU A 289 -8.56 5.20 -12.08
N ALA A 290 -8.17 5.54 -13.31
CA ALA A 290 -7.71 6.89 -13.63
C ALA A 290 -8.37 7.45 -14.90
N TYR A 291 -8.71 8.74 -14.85
CA TYR A 291 -9.16 9.55 -15.99
C TYR A 291 -8.06 10.53 -16.41
N ARG A 292 -7.48 10.30 -17.59
CA ARG A 292 -6.48 11.17 -18.24
C ARG A 292 -7.15 12.29 -19.03
N PHE A 293 -6.75 13.53 -18.79
CA PHE A 293 -7.14 14.67 -19.61
C PHE A 293 -6.26 14.82 -20.86
N ASN A 294 -6.88 15.15 -21.99
CA ASN A 294 -6.18 15.43 -23.25
C ASN A 294 -5.32 16.70 -23.13
N LYS A 295 -4.06 16.64 -23.56
CA LYS A 295 -3.16 17.80 -23.64
C LYS A 295 -3.74 18.85 -24.60
N LYS A 296 -3.99 20.09 -24.13
CA LYS A 296 -4.36 21.22 -25.02
C LYS A 296 -3.17 21.90 -25.68
N TYR A 297 -1.96 21.66 -25.18
CA TYR A 297 -0.71 22.27 -25.63
C TYR A 297 0.41 21.23 -25.61
N ARG A 298 1.37 21.35 -26.54
CA ARG A 298 2.67 20.67 -26.45
C ARG A 298 3.59 21.47 -25.54
N TYR A 299 4.21 20.80 -24.57
CA TYR A 299 5.21 21.42 -23.71
C TYR A 299 6.58 21.42 -24.39
N SER A 300 7.37 22.49 -24.21
CA SER A 300 8.70 22.63 -24.84
C SER A 300 9.75 21.63 -24.32
N TYR A 301 9.45 20.91 -23.25
CA TYR A 301 10.31 19.92 -22.58
C TYR A 301 9.49 18.67 -22.22
N GLY A 302 9.25 17.82 -23.21
CA GLY A 302 8.59 16.51 -23.02
C GLY A 302 8.22 15.87 -24.37
N ASP A 303 8.66 14.63 -24.56
CA ASP A 303 8.31 13.80 -25.72
C ASP A 303 6.81 13.55 -25.76
N ASP A 304 6.18 13.46 -26.94
CA ASP A 304 4.72 13.39 -26.99
C ASP A 304 4.22 11.96 -26.74
N ASP A 305 4.13 11.57 -25.45
CA ASP A 305 3.61 10.29 -24.94
C ASP A 305 2.10 10.10 -25.28
N GLU A 306 1.75 10.02 -26.57
CA GLU A 306 0.40 9.77 -27.10
C GLU A 306 0.05 8.27 -27.05
N GLU A 307 -0.32 7.78 -25.85
CA GLU A 307 -0.76 6.39 -25.69
C GLU A 307 -2.21 6.19 -26.15
N GLN A 308 -2.44 5.12 -26.91
CA GLN A 308 -3.76 4.74 -27.42
C GLN A 308 -4.57 3.88 -26.42
N SER A 309 -5.82 3.59 -26.76
CA SER A 309 -6.65 2.55 -26.15
C SER A 309 -6.31 1.17 -26.72
N VAL A 310 -6.29 0.15 -25.86
CA VAL A 310 -6.11 -1.26 -26.27
C VAL A 310 -7.22 -1.72 -27.22
N PHE A 311 -8.44 -1.22 -27.01
CA PHE A 311 -9.65 -1.67 -27.72
C PHE A 311 -9.97 -0.83 -28.97
N ASN A 312 -9.28 0.29 -29.20
CA ASN A 312 -9.65 1.24 -30.26
C ASN A 312 -8.42 1.74 -31.03
N SER A 313 -7.90 0.87 -31.91
CA SER A 313 -6.71 1.10 -32.73
C SER A 313 -6.97 2.06 -33.90
N ASN A 314 -7.22 3.33 -33.56
CA ASN A 314 -7.16 4.43 -34.51
C ASN A 314 -5.73 4.52 -35.08
N LYS A 315 -5.53 3.88 -36.23
CA LYS A 315 -4.26 3.92 -36.99
C LYS A 315 -3.76 5.35 -37.06
N ARG A 316 -2.50 5.59 -36.70
CA ARG A 316 -1.84 6.89 -36.88
C ARG A 316 -1.94 7.32 -38.36
N LYS A 317 -2.98 8.07 -38.70
CA LYS A 317 -2.97 8.96 -39.86
C LYS A 317 -1.91 10.01 -39.53
N ARG A 318 -0.65 9.75 -39.94
CA ARG A 318 0.34 10.79 -40.16
C ARG A 318 -0.34 11.83 -41.04
N LYS A 319 -0.83 12.93 -40.45
CA LYS A 319 -1.30 14.07 -41.24
C LYS A 319 -0.09 14.49 -42.08
N PRO A 320 -0.19 14.53 -43.43
CA PRO A 320 0.87 15.16 -44.21
C PRO A 320 1.02 16.60 -43.70
N ASN A 321 2.25 17.09 -43.57
CA ASN A 321 2.56 18.30 -42.81
C ASN A 321 2.25 19.58 -43.62
N ASN A 322 1.00 19.68 -44.10
CA ASN A 322 0.44 20.73 -44.93
C ASN A 322 0.10 21.96 -44.09
N LEU A 323 1.03 22.40 -43.24
CA LEU A 323 1.06 23.77 -42.75
C LEU A 323 1.36 24.66 -43.96
N THR A 324 0.41 25.51 -44.36
CA THR A 324 0.67 26.57 -45.34
C THR A 324 1.70 27.54 -44.76
N ASP A 325 2.35 28.34 -45.61
CA ASP A 325 3.32 29.32 -45.11
C ASP A 325 2.64 30.43 -44.29
N GLU A 326 1.35 30.68 -44.50
CA GLU A 326 0.51 31.52 -43.62
C GLU A 326 0.35 30.94 -42.20
N ASP A 327 0.17 29.63 -42.06
CA ASP A 327 0.11 28.99 -40.74
C ASP A 327 1.47 29.01 -40.04
N ARG A 328 2.55 28.85 -40.80
CA ARG A 328 3.93 28.97 -40.29
C ARG A 328 4.21 30.41 -39.85
N ALA A 329 3.79 31.40 -40.65
CA ALA A 329 3.88 32.82 -40.33
C ALA A 329 3.10 33.16 -39.05
N ARG A 330 1.81 32.78 -38.95
CA ARG A 330 0.99 33.02 -37.75
C ARG A 330 1.55 32.34 -36.50
N ILE A 331 2.14 31.15 -36.62
CA ILE A 331 2.82 30.47 -35.50
C ILE A 331 4.12 31.18 -35.10
N ALA A 332 4.90 31.69 -36.06
CA ALA A 332 6.12 32.46 -35.80
C ALA A 332 5.81 33.83 -35.18
N GLU A 333 4.83 34.56 -35.73
CA GLU A 333 4.33 35.84 -35.25
C GLU A 333 3.81 35.73 -33.82
N ARG A 334 2.94 34.75 -33.53
CA ARG A 334 2.41 34.55 -32.18
C ARG A 334 3.48 34.07 -31.18
N ARG A 335 4.53 33.39 -31.64
CA ARG A 335 5.73 33.10 -30.82
C ARG A 335 6.54 34.36 -30.54
N ALA A 336 6.70 35.25 -31.52
CA ALA A 336 7.36 36.54 -31.35
C ALA A 336 6.57 37.47 -30.40
N GLU A 337 5.24 37.50 -30.51
CA GLU A 337 4.34 38.21 -29.59
C GLU A 337 4.50 37.71 -28.15
N ILE A 338 4.45 36.39 -27.92
CA ILE A 338 4.65 35.78 -26.59
C ILE A 338 6.07 36.05 -26.06
N ALA A 339 7.10 36.02 -26.92
CA ALA A 339 8.47 36.35 -26.51
C ALA A 339 8.64 37.83 -26.15
N ALA A 340 8.05 38.74 -26.95
CA ALA A 340 8.03 40.17 -26.68
C ALA A 340 7.29 40.48 -25.38
N ARG A 341 6.13 39.84 -25.14
CA ARG A 341 5.38 39.97 -23.88
C ARG A 341 6.14 39.42 -22.68
N ARG A 342 6.75 38.24 -22.78
CA ARG A 342 7.63 37.68 -21.71
C ARG A 342 8.82 38.60 -21.42
N LYS A 343 9.41 39.23 -22.45
CA LYS A 343 10.48 40.21 -22.29
C LYS A 343 9.98 41.50 -21.62
N ALA A 344 8.83 42.03 -22.04
CA ALA A 344 8.21 43.20 -21.43
C ALA A 344 7.80 42.95 -19.97
N GLU A 345 7.25 41.79 -19.63
CA GLU A 345 6.95 41.41 -18.24
C GLU A 345 8.23 41.24 -17.40
N ALA A 346 9.34 40.77 -17.98
CA ALA A 346 10.63 40.70 -17.30
C ALA A 346 11.29 42.08 -17.11
N GLU A 347 11.22 42.97 -18.11
CA GLU A 347 11.72 44.34 -18.02
C GLU A 347 10.86 45.20 -17.09
N ALA A 348 9.53 45.01 -17.08
CA ALA A 348 8.62 45.61 -16.13
C ALA A 348 8.92 45.15 -14.69
N LYS A 349 9.09 43.85 -14.43
CA LYS A 349 9.51 43.35 -13.11
C LYS A 349 10.89 43.84 -12.70
N LYS A 350 11.82 44.03 -13.64
CA LYS A 350 13.14 44.59 -13.37
C LYS A 350 13.07 46.09 -13.02
N ALA A 351 12.16 46.85 -13.63
CA ALA A 351 11.87 48.24 -13.27
C ALA A 351 11.12 48.34 -11.93
N GLU A 352 10.17 47.44 -11.66
CA GLU A 352 9.45 47.31 -10.38
C GLU A 352 10.42 47.03 -9.22
N LEU A 353 11.32 46.04 -9.38
CA LEU A 353 12.41 45.75 -8.43
C LEU A 353 13.41 46.91 -8.26
N ALA A 354 13.59 47.76 -9.27
CA ALA A 354 14.43 48.96 -9.18
C ALA A 354 13.72 50.15 -8.49
N ASN A 355 12.38 50.14 -8.41
CA ASN A 355 11.56 51.20 -7.84
C ASN A 355 11.06 50.92 -6.42
N ILE A 356 11.49 49.84 -5.76
CA ILE A 356 11.10 49.53 -4.36
C ILE A 356 11.71 50.59 -3.41
N PRO A 357 10.90 51.46 -2.76
CA PRO A 357 11.41 52.34 -1.72
C PRO A 357 11.58 51.54 -0.42
N ARG A 358 12.53 51.95 0.43
CA ARG A 358 12.58 51.41 1.81
C ARG A 358 11.29 51.82 2.55
N LYS A 359 10.63 50.86 3.20
CA LYS A 359 9.40 51.08 3.97
C LYS A 359 9.59 52.13 5.07
N THR A 360 8.71 53.13 5.10
CA THR A 360 8.29 53.86 6.32
C THR A 360 6.84 54.33 6.17
N SER A 361 6.07 54.20 7.26
CA SER A 361 4.81 54.89 7.60
C SER A 361 3.66 54.96 6.57
N ASP A 362 2.57 54.27 6.93
CA ASP A 362 1.22 54.82 7.13
C ASP A 362 0.53 55.61 5.98
N SER A 363 -0.44 54.98 5.32
CA SER A 363 -1.88 55.20 5.61
C SER A 363 -2.78 54.69 4.47
N GLU A 364 -3.73 53.82 4.80
CA GLU A 364 -4.90 53.55 3.97
C GLU A 364 -6.09 54.37 4.49
N LYS A 365 -6.90 54.95 3.60
CA LYS A 365 -8.37 54.79 3.69
C LYS A 365 -9.16 55.28 2.46
N ASP A 366 -10.38 54.74 2.41
CA ASP A 366 -11.59 55.19 1.74
C ASP A 366 -11.65 55.22 0.19
N LYS A 367 -12.38 54.22 -0.34
CA LYS A 367 -13.40 54.42 -1.38
C LYS A 367 -14.52 53.38 -1.21
N LEU A 368 -15.76 53.78 -1.52
CA LEU A 368 -16.98 53.00 -1.28
C LEU A 368 -17.63 52.51 -2.59
N GLU A 369 -18.52 51.53 -2.48
CA GLU A 369 -19.23 50.85 -3.58
C GLU A 369 -20.68 51.39 -3.77
N ALA A 370 -21.44 50.84 -4.74
CA ALA A 370 -22.82 51.24 -5.06
C ALA A 370 -23.69 50.09 -5.60
N ALA A 371 -25.01 50.07 -5.33
CA ALA A 371 -25.96 49.08 -5.88
C ALA A 371 -27.49 49.46 -5.80
N SER A 372 -28.26 49.09 -6.85
CA SER A 372 -29.74 48.78 -6.85
C SER A 372 -30.76 49.96 -6.67
N ASN A 373 -32.05 49.97 -7.11
CA ASN A 373 -32.90 49.11 -8.01
C ASN A 373 -34.30 49.75 -8.41
N ILE A 374 -35.05 49.16 -9.39
CA ILE A 374 -36.56 49.15 -9.60
C ILE A 374 -37.31 50.28 -10.46
N GLU A 375 -38.62 50.13 -10.80
CA GLU A 375 -39.35 50.35 -12.11
C GLU A 375 -40.51 51.43 -12.26
N SER A 376 -40.98 51.72 -13.53
CA SER A 376 -42.42 51.80 -14.05
C SER A 376 -43.12 53.09 -14.68
N LYS A 377 -44.01 52.89 -15.72
CA LYS A 377 -45.24 53.66 -16.26
C LYS A 377 -45.28 54.56 -17.60
N PRO A 378 -46.47 54.82 -18.30
CA PRO A 378 -46.63 55.33 -19.73
C PRO A 378 -47.84 56.34 -20.16
N VAL A 379 -48.06 56.68 -21.48
CA VAL A 379 -49.31 57.14 -22.29
C VAL A 379 -49.38 58.53 -23.10
N GLU A 380 -50.32 58.75 -24.10
CA GLU A 380 -50.38 59.69 -25.33
C GLU A 380 -51.68 60.60 -25.66
N LYS A 381 -51.82 61.34 -26.84
CA LYS A 381 -53.04 62.13 -27.38
C LYS A 381 -53.10 62.68 -28.90
N GLU A 382 -54.19 63.40 -29.39
CA GLU A 382 -54.73 63.53 -30.83
C GLU A 382 -55.51 64.88 -31.31
N SER A 383 -55.87 65.20 -32.63
CA SER A 383 -56.93 66.17 -33.23
C SER A 383 -56.89 66.43 -34.83
N VAL A 384 -57.69 67.17 -35.72
CA VAL A 384 -59.09 67.77 -36.02
C VAL A 384 -59.27 68.36 -37.54
N VAL A 385 -60.45 68.88 -38.07
CA VAL A 385 -60.86 69.12 -39.57
C VAL A 385 -61.83 70.37 -39.94
N THR A 386 -62.01 70.92 -41.22
CA THR A 386 -63.17 71.83 -41.74
C THR A 386 -63.32 72.25 -43.31
N VAL A 387 -64.42 72.96 -43.77
CA VAL A 387 -64.94 73.23 -45.21
C VAL A 387 -65.89 74.50 -45.45
N ASN A 388 -66.08 75.12 -46.69
CA ASN A 388 -67.37 75.79 -47.20
C ASN A 388 -67.47 76.15 -48.77
N LYS A 389 -68.60 76.71 -49.30
CA LYS A 389 -69.02 76.83 -50.75
C LYS A 389 -70.12 77.90 -51.12
N GLU A 390 -70.12 78.52 -52.33
CA GLU A 390 -71.30 79.25 -52.92
C GLU A 390 -71.26 79.42 -54.48
N GLU A 391 -72.27 78.93 -55.25
CA GLU A 391 -72.44 79.13 -56.72
C GLU A 391 -73.80 78.57 -57.24
N LEU A 392 -74.66 79.32 -57.98
CA LEU A 392 -76.00 78.79 -58.35
C LEU A 392 -76.77 79.22 -59.63
N LEU A 393 -76.43 80.26 -60.39
CA LEU A 393 -77.33 80.78 -61.47
C LEU A 393 -76.92 80.53 -62.94
N SER A 394 -75.79 79.88 -63.19
CA SER A 394 -75.42 79.30 -64.51
C SER A 394 -76.13 77.98 -64.85
N LYS A 395 -77.06 77.55 -63.97
CA LYS A 395 -77.49 76.15 -63.87
C LYS A 395 -78.65 75.74 -64.77
N LEU A 396 -79.72 76.52 -64.89
CA LEU A 396 -81.00 76.01 -65.41
C LEU A 396 -80.95 75.42 -66.85
N ASN A 397 -80.04 75.91 -67.70
CA ASN A 397 -79.84 75.37 -69.05
C ASN A 397 -78.71 74.32 -69.15
N SER A 398 -77.78 74.26 -68.19
CA SER A 398 -76.81 73.16 -68.09
C SER A 398 -77.41 71.94 -67.39
N GLU A 399 -78.34 72.14 -66.46
CA GLU A 399 -79.04 71.09 -65.72
C GLU A 399 -79.81 70.13 -66.62
N LYS A 400 -80.52 70.59 -67.66
CA LYS A 400 -81.25 69.68 -68.57
C LYS A 400 -80.35 68.80 -69.45
N GLU A 401 -79.20 69.33 -69.91
CA GLU A 401 -78.23 68.50 -70.64
C GLU A 401 -77.44 67.58 -69.70
N ALA A 402 -77.22 68.01 -68.46
CA ALA A 402 -76.65 67.19 -67.40
C ALA A 402 -77.60 66.08 -66.93
N GLU A 403 -78.90 66.33 -66.77
CA GLU A 403 -79.91 65.31 -66.40
C GLU A 403 -79.98 64.18 -67.42
N LEU A 404 -79.99 64.50 -68.72
CA LEU A 404 -80.01 63.48 -69.78
C LEU A 404 -78.73 62.61 -69.76
N LYS A 405 -77.56 63.23 -69.63
CA LYS A 405 -76.28 62.51 -69.52
C LYS A 405 -76.15 61.76 -68.19
N ALA A 406 -76.70 62.27 -67.10
CA ALA A 406 -76.72 61.63 -65.78
C ALA A 406 -77.69 60.44 -65.73
N ALA A 407 -78.84 60.51 -66.42
CA ALA A 407 -79.78 59.39 -66.54
C ALA A 407 -79.17 58.24 -67.35
N GLU A 408 -78.50 58.53 -68.47
CA GLU A 408 -77.80 57.52 -69.27
C GLU A 408 -76.60 56.94 -68.51
N ALA A 409 -75.77 57.78 -67.87
CA ALA A 409 -74.67 57.34 -67.03
C ALA A 409 -75.13 56.51 -65.81
N SER A 410 -76.24 56.88 -65.17
CA SER A 410 -76.81 56.11 -64.06
C SER A 410 -77.34 54.74 -64.50
N ARG A 411 -77.91 54.63 -65.71
CA ARG A 411 -78.31 53.34 -66.29
C ARG A 411 -77.09 52.47 -66.59
N LEU A 412 -76.04 53.04 -67.19
CA LEU A 412 -74.76 52.36 -67.44
C LEU A 412 -74.05 51.94 -66.15
N GLN A 413 -74.10 52.77 -65.10
CA GLN A 413 -73.56 52.41 -63.78
C GLN A 413 -74.32 51.23 -63.17
N LYS A 414 -75.66 51.26 -63.14
CA LYS A 414 -76.47 50.13 -62.65
C LYS A 414 -76.19 48.84 -63.41
N GLU A 415 -76.13 48.89 -64.74
CA GLU A 415 -75.86 47.71 -65.56
C GLU A 415 -74.42 47.16 -65.38
N ALA A 416 -73.44 48.04 -65.06
CA ALA A 416 -72.09 47.63 -64.67
C ALA A 416 -72.01 47.10 -63.23
N GLU A 417 -72.88 47.59 -62.34
CA GLU A 417 -72.93 47.22 -60.92
C GLU A 417 -73.66 45.88 -60.71
N GLU A 418 -74.74 45.60 -61.46
CA GLU A 418 -75.34 44.26 -61.57
C GLU A 418 -74.32 43.25 -62.12
N LYS A 419 -73.60 43.59 -63.20
CA LYS A 419 -72.55 42.71 -63.74
C LYS A 419 -71.44 42.46 -62.73
N ARG A 420 -71.05 43.47 -61.92
CA ARG A 420 -70.11 43.28 -60.80
C ARG A 420 -70.66 42.42 -59.67
N GLN A 421 -71.95 42.49 -59.34
CA GLN A 421 -72.53 41.58 -58.35
C GLN A 421 -72.58 40.14 -58.87
N ILE A 422 -72.97 39.91 -60.13
CA ILE A 422 -72.99 38.57 -60.74
C ILE A 422 -71.56 37.98 -60.84
N GLU A 423 -70.56 38.82 -61.13
CA GLU A 423 -69.14 38.46 -61.10
C GLU A 423 -68.67 38.09 -59.69
N LEU A 424 -69.00 38.91 -58.68
CA LEU A 424 -68.67 38.65 -57.27
C LEU A 424 -69.36 37.40 -56.71
N GLU A 425 -70.63 37.18 -57.03
CA GLU A 425 -71.39 36.01 -56.60
C GLU A 425 -70.82 34.72 -57.23
N ARG A 426 -70.46 34.75 -58.52
CA ARG A 426 -69.71 33.67 -59.18
C ARG A 426 -68.36 33.41 -58.52
N GLN A 427 -67.63 34.46 -58.14
CA GLN A 427 -66.35 34.34 -57.45
C GLN A 427 -66.50 33.78 -56.02
N MET A 428 -67.56 34.15 -55.28
CA MET A 428 -67.86 33.53 -53.98
C MET A 428 -68.22 32.05 -54.10
N VAL A 429 -69.09 31.68 -55.04
CA VAL A 429 -69.46 30.27 -55.28
C VAL A 429 -68.24 29.44 -55.71
N ALA A 430 -67.37 29.99 -56.57
CA ALA A 430 -66.11 29.34 -56.94
C ALA A 430 -65.13 29.22 -55.75
N ALA A 431 -65.06 30.22 -54.88
CA ALA A 431 -64.23 30.18 -53.68
C ALA A 431 -64.75 29.17 -52.64
N GLU A 432 -66.06 29.09 -52.41
CA GLU A 432 -66.67 28.11 -51.49
C GLU A 432 -66.49 26.68 -51.99
N ALA A 433 -66.70 26.44 -53.29
CA ALA A 433 -66.45 25.14 -53.91
C ALA A 433 -64.98 24.71 -53.76
N LYS A 434 -64.04 25.65 -53.95
CA LYS A 434 -62.61 25.39 -53.76
C LYS A 434 -62.25 25.13 -52.30
N ALA A 435 -62.82 25.88 -51.36
CA ALA A 435 -62.61 25.69 -49.92
C ALA A 435 -63.12 24.31 -49.44
N LYS A 436 -64.28 23.86 -49.92
CA LYS A 436 -64.81 22.51 -49.63
C LYS A 436 -63.88 21.42 -50.17
N ALA A 437 -63.44 21.52 -51.43
CA ALA A 437 -62.51 20.56 -52.03
C ALA A 437 -61.15 20.52 -51.30
N GLU A 438 -60.64 21.67 -50.84
CA GLU A 438 -59.39 21.76 -50.07
C GLU A 438 -59.55 21.19 -48.64
N GLN A 439 -60.73 21.34 -48.03
CA GLN A 439 -61.07 20.73 -46.74
C GLN A 439 -61.20 19.19 -46.82
N GLU A 440 -61.85 18.66 -47.86
CA GLU A 440 -61.92 17.21 -48.10
C GLU A 440 -60.53 16.61 -48.39
N ALA A 441 -59.74 17.26 -49.25
CA ALA A 441 -58.37 16.84 -49.53
C ALA A 441 -57.45 16.90 -48.30
N ARG A 442 -57.70 17.81 -47.36
CA ARG A 442 -57.00 17.85 -46.07
C ARG A 442 -57.41 16.69 -45.16
N LEU A 443 -58.70 16.40 -45.04
CA LEU A 443 -59.21 15.27 -44.24
C LEU A 443 -58.70 13.92 -44.76
N GLN A 444 -58.60 13.75 -46.08
CA GLN A 444 -57.97 12.56 -46.67
C GLN A 444 -56.49 12.43 -46.27
N ARG A 445 -55.69 13.50 -46.36
CA ARG A 445 -54.27 13.47 -45.96
C ARG A 445 -54.08 13.20 -44.46
N GLU A 446 -54.92 13.77 -43.60
CA GLU A 446 -54.86 13.50 -42.15
C GLU A 446 -55.22 12.03 -41.85
N ALA A 447 -56.17 11.44 -42.58
CA ALA A 447 -56.50 10.01 -42.48
C ALA A 447 -55.39 9.08 -43.02
N GLU A 448 -54.78 9.43 -44.16
CA GLU A 448 -53.65 8.69 -44.73
C GLU A 448 -52.42 8.72 -43.80
N GLN A 449 -52.10 9.88 -43.22
CA GLN A 449 -50.99 10.01 -42.25
C GLN A 449 -51.24 9.20 -40.98
N GLN A 450 -52.47 9.16 -40.46
CA GLN A 450 -52.80 8.29 -39.30
C GLN A 450 -52.66 6.80 -39.65
N ALA A 451 -53.12 6.39 -40.84
CA ALA A 451 -52.97 5.01 -41.31
C ALA A 451 -51.50 4.61 -41.56
N GLU A 452 -50.65 5.55 -42.00
CA GLU A 452 -49.21 5.33 -42.19
C GLU A 452 -48.48 5.22 -40.84
N VAL A 453 -48.74 6.12 -39.89
CA VAL A 453 -48.18 6.05 -38.52
C VAL A 453 -48.60 4.78 -37.79
N GLU A 454 -49.84 4.30 -37.94
CA GLU A 454 -50.26 3.04 -37.32
C GLU A 454 -49.61 1.82 -38.00
N ARG A 455 -49.41 1.85 -39.32
CA ARG A 455 -48.63 0.81 -40.04
C ARG A 455 -47.17 0.80 -39.59
N GLU A 456 -46.53 1.95 -39.41
CA GLU A 456 -45.17 2.03 -38.87
C GLU A 456 -45.10 1.50 -37.42
N ARG A 457 -46.06 1.86 -36.57
CA ARG A 457 -46.13 1.34 -35.19
C ARG A 457 -46.23 -0.19 -35.16
N LEU A 458 -47.10 -0.77 -35.97
CA LEU A 458 -47.26 -2.23 -36.09
C LEU A 458 -46.01 -2.90 -36.68
N ALA A 459 -45.37 -2.29 -37.68
CA ALA A 459 -44.12 -2.80 -38.27
C ALA A 459 -42.93 -2.71 -37.28
N ALA A 460 -42.88 -1.67 -36.44
CA ALA A 460 -41.89 -1.53 -35.38
C ALA A 460 -42.10 -2.57 -34.26
N GLU A 461 -43.35 -2.78 -33.83
CA GLU A 461 -43.71 -3.79 -32.84
C GLU A 461 -43.39 -5.22 -33.32
N ALA A 462 -43.69 -5.53 -34.59
CA ALA A 462 -43.33 -6.81 -35.21
C ALA A 462 -41.80 -7.01 -35.27
N LYS A 463 -41.03 -5.97 -35.63
CA LYS A 463 -39.55 -6.01 -35.62
C LYS A 463 -38.99 -6.17 -34.21
N ALA A 464 -39.57 -5.52 -33.20
CA ALA A 464 -39.15 -5.65 -31.81
C ALA A 464 -39.35 -7.09 -31.30
N LYS A 465 -40.54 -7.67 -31.53
CA LYS A 465 -40.84 -9.07 -31.17
C LYS A 465 -39.93 -10.06 -31.90
N ALA A 466 -39.64 -9.84 -33.19
CA ALA A 466 -38.70 -10.68 -33.93
C ALA A 466 -37.25 -10.57 -33.41
N ALA A 467 -36.79 -9.36 -33.05
CA ALA A 467 -35.47 -9.13 -32.48
C ALA A 467 -35.32 -9.76 -31.08
N GLU A 468 -36.37 -9.73 -30.26
CA GLU A 468 -36.38 -10.36 -28.94
C GLU A 468 -36.31 -11.89 -29.03
N VAL A 469 -37.07 -12.52 -29.93
CA VAL A 469 -36.97 -13.97 -30.19
C VAL A 469 -35.56 -14.33 -30.66
N LEU A 470 -34.96 -13.54 -31.56
CA LEU A 470 -33.59 -13.77 -32.04
C LEU A 470 -32.54 -13.60 -30.92
N ARG A 471 -32.73 -12.64 -30.00
CA ARG A 471 -31.88 -12.47 -28.81
C ARG A 471 -31.98 -13.69 -27.90
N LEU A 472 -33.18 -14.13 -27.56
CA LEU A 472 -33.40 -15.29 -26.68
C LEU A 472 -32.82 -16.58 -27.29
N GLN A 473 -32.91 -16.77 -28.61
CA GLN A 473 -32.26 -17.87 -29.31
C GLN A 473 -30.72 -17.80 -29.20
N LYS A 474 -30.13 -16.62 -29.39
CA LYS A 474 -28.68 -16.42 -29.22
C LYS A 474 -28.21 -16.65 -27.79
N GLU A 475 -28.88 -16.08 -26.79
CA GLU A 475 -28.56 -16.30 -25.38
C GLU A 475 -28.66 -17.80 -24.99
N ALA A 476 -29.63 -18.53 -25.56
CA ALA A 476 -29.79 -19.97 -25.33
C ALA A 476 -28.76 -20.83 -26.10
N GLU A 477 -28.12 -20.33 -27.15
CA GLU A 477 -27.04 -21.01 -27.87
C GLU A 477 -25.66 -20.68 -27.28
N GLU A 478 -25.43 -19.41 -26.93
CA GLU A 478 -24.24 -18.93 -26.24
C GLU A 478 -24.09 -19.59 -24.86
N LYS A 479 -25.18 -19.74 -24.09
CA LYS A 479 -25.17 -20.55 -22.85
C LYS A 479 -24.78 -22.00 -23.09
N ARG A 480 -25.25 -22.64 -24.16
CA ARG A 480 -24.88 -24.02 -24.51
C ARG A 480 -23.41 -24.15 -24.94
N GLN A 481 -22.87 -23.16 -25.64
CA GLN A 481 -21.44 -23.12 -25.98
C GLN A 481 -20.56 -22.89 -24.74
N ILE A 482 -20.97 -21.99 -23.83
CA ILE A 482 -20.31 -21.78 -22.53
C ILE A 482 -20.34 -23.05 -21.68
N GLU A 483 -21.47 -23.75 -21.63
CA GLU A 483 -21.60 -25.02 -20.88
C GLU A 483 -20.69 -26.11 -21.44
N VAL A 484 -20.73 -26.35 -22.77
CA VAL A 484 -19.85 -27.33 -23.44
C VAL A 484 -18.37 -26.98 -23.24
N GLU A 485 -17.98 -25.71 -23.39
CA GLU A 485 -16.59 -25.30 -23.19
C GLU A 485 -16.18 -25.39 -21.71
N SER A 486 -17.08 -25.10 -20.76
CA SER A 486 -16.81 -25.31 -19.33
C SER A 486 -16.58 -26.79 -18.99
N GLN A 487 -17.34 -27.71 -19.61
CA GLN A 487 -17.15 -29.15 -19.44
C GLN A 487 -15.83 -29.62 -20.09
N ARG A 488 -15.46 -29.06 -21.24
CA ARG A 488 -14.16 -29.31 -21.90
C ARG A 488 -12.99 -28.84 -21.04
N VAL A 489 -13.06 -27.61 -20.51
CA VAL A 489 -12.04 -27.03 -19.63
C VAL A 489 -11.96 -27.78 -18.30
N ALA A 490 -13.08 -28.21 -17.72
CA ALA A 490 -13.09 -29.03 -16.50
C ALA A 490 -12.45 -30.42 -16.74
N ALA A 491 -12.70 -31.05 -17.88
CA ALA A 491 -12.06 -32.31 -18.26
C ALA A 491 -10.55 -32.13 -18.50
N GLU A 492 -10.13 -31.07 -19.20
CA GLU A 492 -8.72 -30.76 -19.46
C GLU A 492 -7.97 -30.39 -18.17
N ALA A 493 -8.61 -29.64 -17.26
CA ALA A 493 -8.08 -29.31 -15.93
C ALA A 493 -7.95 -30.57 -15.05
N LYS A 494 -8.93 -31.49 -15.09
CA LYS A 494 -8.84 -32.76 -14.35
C LYS A 494 -7.70 -33.63 -14.87
N ALA A 495 -7.53 -33.72 -16.19
CA ALA A 495 -6.42 -34.47 -16.80
C ALA A 495 -5.05 -33.84 -16.48
N LYS A 496 -4.95 -32.51 -16.44
CA LYS A 496 -3.74 -31.79 -15.99
C LYS A 496 -3.45 -32.02 -14.51
N ALA A 497 -4.46 -31.90 -13.63
CA ALA A 497 -4.30 -32.16 -12.21
C ALA A 497 -3.89 -33.62 -11.90
N GLU A 498 -4.40 -34.59 -12.66
CA GLU A 498 -3.99 -36.00 -12.53
C GLU A 498 -2.54 -36.25 -13.02
N LEU A 499 -2.13 -35.55 -14.09
CA LEU A 499 -0.74 -35.56 -14.57
C LEU A 499 0.22 -34.89 -13.58
N GLU A 500 -0.14 -33.71 -13.06
CA GLU A 500 0.64 -32.96 -12.07
C GLU A 500 0.73 -33.70 -10.74
N ALA A 501 -0.37 -34.28 -10.23
CA ALA A 501 -0.34 -35.10 -9.02
C ALA A 501 0.50 -36.38 -9.19
N ARG A 502 0.58 -36.95 -10.41
CA ARG A 502 1.49 -38.06 -10.71
C ARG A 502 2.96 -37.60 -10.73
N LEU A 503 3.26 -36.48 -11.41
CA LEU A 503 4.60 -35.91 -11.47
C LEU A 503 5.08 -35.43 -10.09
N GLN A 504 4.19 -34.90 -9.25
CA GLN A 504 4.48 -34.55 -7.86
C GLN A 504 4.85 -35.79 -7.05
N ARG A 505 4.06 -36.88 -7.07
CA ARG A 505 4.42 -38.12 -6.36
C ARG A 505 5.75 -38.71 -6.83
N GLU A 506 6.03 -38.65 -8.13
CA GLU A 506 7.27 -39.16 -8.71
C GLU A 506 8.48 -38.27 -8.30
N ALA A 507 8.30 -36.95 -8.25
CA ALA A 507 9.29 -36.00 -7.74
C ALA A 507 9.45 -36.07 -6.21
N GLU A 508 8.38 -36.33 -5.46
CA GLU A 508 8.41 -36.51 -4.01
C GLU A 508 9.14 -37.80 -3.64
N GLN A 509 8.90 -38.92 -4.33
CA GLN A 509 9.65 -40.16 -4.13
C GLN A 509 11.14 -40.00 -4.47
N GLN A 510 11.48 -39.25 -5.53
CA GLN A 510 12.87 -38.94 -5.86
C GLN A 510 13.51 -37.99 -4.81
N ALA A 511 12.78 -36.97 -4.36
CA ALA A 511 13.23 -36.04 -3.33
C ALA A 511 13.32 -36.67 -1.94
N GLU A 512 12.49 -37.68 -1.63
CA GLU A 512 12.54 -38.45 -0.39
C GLU A 512 13.75 -39.41 -0.41
N ALA A 513 13.95 -40.16 -1.49
CA ALA A 513 15.15 -40.99 -1.66
C ALA A 513 16.45 -40.16 -1.67
N GLU A 514 16.44 -38.96 -2.27
CA GLU A 514 17.59 -38.05 -2.21
C GLU A 514 17.74 -37.40 -0.83
N ARG A 515 16.65 -37.08 -0.11
CA ARG A 515 16.71 -36.64 1.29
C ARG A 515 17.24 -37.72 2.21
N GLU A 516 16.87 -38.98 2.04
CA GLU A 516 17.44 -40.09 2.80
C GLU A 516 18.93 -40.26 2.49
N ARG A 517 19.33 -40.20 1.21
CA ARG A 517 20.74 -40.26 0.80
C ARG A 517 21.54 -39.11 1.39
N LEU A 518 21.03 -37.87 1.31
CA LEU A 518 21.64 -36.67 1.89
C LEU A 518 21.62 -36.67 3.42
N ALA A 519 20.61 -37.25 4.07
CA ALA A 519 20.55 -37.39 5.53
C ALA A 519 21.51 -38.47 6.04
N ALA A 520 21.71 -39.56 5.29
CA ALA A 520 22.73 -40.56 5.56
C ALA A 520 24.14 -39.96 5.35
N GLU A 521 24.36 -39.23 4.26
CA GLU A 521 25.61 -38.52 3.99
C GLU A 521 25.89 -37.42 5.02
N ALA A 522 24.86 -36.67 5.44
CA ALA A 522 24.96 -35.67 6.50
C ALA A 522 25.19 -36.30 7.88
N LYS A 523 24.59 -37.45 8.19
CA LYS A 523 24.91 -38.21 9.42
C LYS A 523 26.33 -38.75 9.40
N ALA A 524 26.81 -39.25 8.27
CA ALA A 524 28.20 -39.69 8.11
C ALA A 524 29.18 -38.50 8.28
N LYS A 525 28.93 -37.38 7.58
CA LYS A 525 29.72 -36.15 7.71
C LYS A 525 29.64 -35.53 9.10
N ALA A 526 28.49 -35.55 9.76
CA ALA A 526 28.34 -35.06 11.13
C ALA A 526 29.05 -35.97 12.13
N ALA A 527 29.02 -37.30 11.95
CA ALA A 527 29.79 -38.24 12.76
C ALA A 527 31.31 -38.07 12.55
N GLU A 528 31.75 -37.84 11.31
CA GLU A 528 33.16 -37.57 11.00
C GLU A 528 33.62 -36.20 11.50
N VAL A 529 32.80 -35.14 11.35
CA VAL A 529 33.06 -33.83 11.97
C VAL A 529 33.09 -33.96 13.48
N LEU A 530 32.16 -34.67 14.12
CA LEU A 530 32.18 -34.90 15.57
C LEU A 530 33.41 -35.71 16.00
N ARG A 531 33.89 -36.65 15.17
CA ARG A 531 35.14 -37.40 15.42
C ARG A 531 36.36 -36.49 15.32
N LEU A 532 36.46 -35.70 14.24
CA LEU A 532 37.53 -34.73 14.02
C LEU A 532 37.52 -33.60 15.05
N GLN A 533 36.36 -33.18 15.51
CA GLN A 533 36.17 -32.16 16.54
C GLN A 533 36.45 -32.71 17.94
N LYS A 534 36.22 -34.01 18.19
CA LYS A 534 36.74 -34.71 19.38
C LYS A 534 38.27 -34.87 19.31
N GLU A 535 38.85 -35.26 18.17
CA GLU A 535 40.30 -35.32 18.00
C GLU A 535 40.96 -33.93 18.10
N ALA A 536 40.32 -32.89 17.57
CA ALA A 536 40.75 -31.51 17.72
C ALA A 536 40.65 -31.05 19.17
N ASN A 537 39.51 -31.23 19.84
CA ASN A 537 39.35 -30.86 21.25
C ASN A 537 40.29 -31.65 22.18
N ILE A 538 40.60 -32.91 21.87
CA ILE A 538 41.60 -33.70 22.61
C ILE A 538 43.01 -33.14 22.37
N LYS A 539 43.41 -32.86 21.11
CA LYS A 539 44.71 -32.24 20.81
C LYS A 539 44.83 -30.84 21.42
N GLN A 540 43.77 -30.05 21.36
CA GLN A 540 43.72 -28.70 21.90
C GLN A 540 43.72 -28.73 23.43
N ALA A 541 43.07 -29.70 24.07
CA ALA A 541 43.19 -29.94 25.51
C ALA A 541 44.61 -30.43 25.89
N GLU A 542 45.23 -31.31 25.11
CA GLU A 542 46.63 -31.72 25.33
C GLU A 542 47.62 -30.57 25.13
N GLU A 543 47.39 -29.69 24.14
CA GLU A 543 48.18 -28.47 23.93
C GLU A 543 47.91 -27.43 25.02
N THR A 544 46.67 -27.27 25.50
CA THR A 544 46.35 -26.42 26.66
C THR A 544 46.94 -26.97 27.95
N ILE A 545 47.00 -28.30 28.14
CA ILE A 545 47.68 -28.91 29.29
C ILE A 545 49.20 -28.78 29.17
N LYS A 546 49.78 -28.92 27.97
CA LYS A 546 51.21 -28.67 27.72
C LYS A 546 51.57 -27.19 27.90
N SER A 547 50.73 -26.26 27.45
CA SER A 547 50.96 -24.82 27.60
C SER A 547 50.69 -24.34 29.03
N ALA A 548 49.69 -24.88 29.73
CA ALA A 548 49.47 -24.62 31.15
C ALA A 548 50.68 -25.07 31.98
N ASN A 549 51.13 -26.32 31.84
CA ASN A 549 52.33 -26.80 32.55
C ASN A 549 53.60 -26.03 32.16
N ALA A 550 53.77 -25.64 30.89
CA ALA A 550 54.89 -24.79 30.49
C ALA A 550 54.81 -23.36 31.08
N THR A 551 53.59 -22.82 31.26
CA THR A 551 53.37 -21.47 31.80
C THR A 551 53.46 -21.45 33.33
N GLU A 552 52.94 -22.46 34.03
CA GLU A 552 53.11 -22.58 35.49
C GLU A 552 54.58 -22.74 35.87
N VAL A 553 55.36 -23.55 35.13
CA VAL A 553 56.81 -23.66 35.34
C VAL A 553 57.54 -22.35 35.01
N ALA A 554 57.15 -21.63 33.96
CA ALA A 554 57.77 -20.34 33.61
C ALA A 554 57.44 -19.21 34.61
N VAL A 555 56.20 -19.14 35.11
CA VAL A 555 55.74 -18.08 36.04
C VAL A 555 56.22 -18.32 37.47
N ALA A 556 56.47 -19.59 37.86
CA ALA A 556 57.02 -19.93 39.17
C ALA A 556 58.43 -19.34 39.41
N GLU A 557 59.27 -19.23 38.37
CA GLU A 557 60.64 -18.70 38.53
C GLU A 557 60.75 -17.17 38.39
N THR A 558 59.77 -16.48 37.78
CA THR A 558 59.84 -15.02 37.59
C THR A 558 59.36 -14.20 38.79
N ASN A 559 58.43 -14.74 39.61
CA ASN A 559 57.75 -13.98 40.67
C ASN A 559 58.60 -13.68 41.93
N THR A 560 59.91 -13.96 41.93
CA THR A 560 60.85 -13.60 43.01
C THR A 560 61.89 -12.55 42.62
N LYS A 561 61.77 -11.93 41.44
CA LYS A 561 62.54 -10.73 41.09
C LYS A 561 61.62 -9.53 40.91
N GLN A 562 61.51 -8.72 41.96
CA GLN A 562 61.25 -7.30 41.78
C GLN A 562 62.39 -6.73 40.92
N GLN A 563 62.18 -6.57 39.62
CA GLN A 563 63.04 -5.72 38.80
C GLN A 563 62.97 -4.33 39.43
N GLN A 564 64.04 -3.91 40.11
CA GLN A 564 64.08 -2.60 40.74
C GLN A 564 63.94 -1.55 39.65
N ILE A 565 62.80 -0.86 39.68
CA ILE A 565 62.49 0.29 38.83
C ILE A 565 63.74 1.22 38.84
N PRO A 566 64.36 1.51 37.68
CA PRO A 566 65.65 2.19 37.67
C PRO A 566 65.61 3.52 38.43
N GLN A 567 66.65 3.75 39.25
CA GLN A 567 66.77 5.02 39.98
C GLN A 567 66.73 6.18 38.99
N ALA A 568 65.81 7.12 39.20
CA ALA A 568 65.48 8.14 38.21
C ALA A 568 66.55 9.25 38.17
N THR A 569 67.61 8.98 37.40
CA THR A 569 68.76 9.86 37.14
C THR A 569 68.41 11.09 36.30
N ASP A 570 67.33 11.02 35.52
CA ASP A 570 66.84 12.11 34.68
C ASP A 570 65.31 12.32 34.81
N GLU A 571 64.84 13.48 34.35
CA GLU A 571 63.44 13.91 34.41
C GLU A 571 62.49 12.96 33.67
N ALA A 572 62.85 12.50 32.47
CA ALA A 572 62.01 11.58 31.70
C ALA A 572 61.90 10.21 32.40
N SER A 573 62.94 9.79 33.11
CA SER A 573 62.90 8.59 33.97
C SER A 573 62.01 8.76 35.22
N LYS A 574 61.76 9.99 35.70
CA LYS A 574 60.77 10.23 36.77
C LYS A 574 59.34 10.09 36.23
N ASP A 575 59.08 10.69 35.07
CA ASP A 575 57.76 10.64 34.42
C ASP A 575 57.39 9.20 34.03
N MET A 576 58.32 8.45 33.45
CA MET A 576 58.08 7.05 33.08
C MET A 576 57.90 6.15 34.32
N ASN A 577 58.64 6.39 35.42
CA ASN A 577 58.39 5.70 36.69
C ASN A 577 56.99 5.98 37.25
N ALA A 578 56.49 7.21 37.14
CA ALA A 578 55.14 7.56 37.55
C ALA A 578 54.08 6.82 36.71
N LEU A 579 54.26 6.76 35.37
CA LEU A 579 53.37 6.03 34.47
C LEU A 579 53.39 4.51 34.71
N VAL A 580 54.57 3.90 34.86
CA VAL A 580 54.69 2.45 35.14
C VAL A 580 53.98 2.10 36.45
N ASN A 581 54.19 2.88 37.52
CA ASN A 581 53.46 2.72 38.77
C ASN A 581 51.94 2.91 38.58
N ALA A 582 51.51 3.89 37.78
CA ALA A 582 50.09 4.12 37.44
C ALA A 582 49.48 3.06 36.48
N THR A 583 50.27 2.08 36.00
CA THR A 583 49.78 0.86 35.31
C THR A 583 49.76 -0.39 36.19
N SER A 584 50.34 -0.35 37.40
CA SER A 584 50.20 -1.46 38.37
C SER A 584 48.71 -1.66 38.74
N GLY A 585 48.31 -2.92 38.97
CA GLY A 585 46.90 -3.30 39.22
C GLY A 585 45.95 -3.19 38.01
N THR A 586 46.35 -2.55 36.90
CA THR A 586 45.47 -2.45 35.70
C THR A 586 45.20 -3.83 35.09
N LYS A 587 46.22 -4.69 35.05
CA LYS A 587 46.12 -6.07 34.55
C LYS A 587 45.17 -6.93 35.41
N GLU A 588 45.34 -6.92 36.72
CA GLU A 588 44.48 -7.64 37.68
C GLU A 588 43.02 -7.20 37.55
N THR A 589 42.78 -5.89 37.37
CA THR A 589 41.45 -5.32 37.11
C THR A 589 40.84 -5.88 35.81
N GLN A 590 41.61 -5.90 34.72
CA GLN A 590 41.17 -6.46 33.43
C GLN A 590 40.88 -7.97 33.53
N GLU A 591 41.73 -8.73 34.22
CA GLU A 591 41.54 -10.18 34.42
C GLU A 591 40.27 -10.50 35.24
N VAL A 592 39.96 -9.71 36.27
CA VAL A 592 38.70 -9.85 37.04
C VAL A 592 37.46 -9.57 36.18
N LEU A 593 37.45 -8.48 35.41
CA LEU A 593 36.33 -8.14 34.52
C LEU A 593 36.15 -9.19 33.42
N MET A 594 37.24 -9.65 32.81
CA MET A 594 37.24 -10.72 31.79
C MET A 594 36.71 -12.04 32.34
N LYS A 595 37.07 -12.39 33.59
CA LYS A 595 36.51 -13.56 34.28
C LYS A 595 35.01 -13.42 34.50
N GLN A 596 34.53 -12.27 34.99
CA GLN A 596 33.10 -12.03 35.19
C GLN A 596 32.29 -12.10 33.88
N LEU A 597 32.84 -11.55 32.78
CA LEU A 597 32.24 -11.66 31.44
C LEU A 597 32.16 -13.14 31.00
N SER A 598 33.24 -13.90 31.17
CA SER A 598 33.30 -15.33 30.84
C SER A 598 32.28 -16.16 31.64
N GLU A 599 32.16 -15.93 32.95
CA GLU A 599 31.18 -16.59 33.83
C GLU A 599 29.72 -16.30 33.40
N LYS A 600 29.41 -15.07 32.97
CA LYS A 600 28.10 -14.72 32.42
C LYS A 600 27.81 -15.39 31.08
N ILE A 601 28.81 -15.53 30.21
CA ILE A 601 28.67 -16.23 28.92
C ILE A 601 28.49 -17.74 29.14
N ALA A 602 29.23 -18.35 30.08
CA ALA A 602 29.06 -19.75 30.45
C ALA A 602 27.65 -20.05 30.99
N ALA A 603 27.03 -19.11 31.73
CA ALA A 603 25.64 -19.23 32.15
C ALA A 603 24.65 -19.22 30.96
N LYS A 604 24.89 -18.36 29.94
CA LYS A 604 24.08 -18.36 28.70
C LYS A 604 24.28 -19.63 27.88
N GLN A 605 25.49 -20.17 27.80
CA GLN A 605 25.78 -21.47 27.16
C GLN A 605 24.99 -22.59 27.84
N LYS A 606 24.97 -22.62 29.18
CA LYS A 606 24.18 -23.61 29.92
C LYS A 606 22.68 -23.48 29.63
N ASP A 607 22.13 -22.25 29.64
CA ASP A 607 20.70 -22.04 29.34
C ASP A 607 20.33 -22.46 27.90
N LEU A 608 21.28 -22.40 26.96
CA LEU A 608 21.15 -22.93 25.61
C LEU A 608 21.16 -24.47 25.58
N ASP A 609 22.08 -25.11 26.31
CA ASP A 609 22.20 -26.57 26.31
C ASP A 609 21.04 -27.24 27.08
N ASP A 610 20.59 -26.64 28.19
CA ASP A 610 19.33 -26.97 28.88
C ASP A 610 18.12 -26.95 27.91
N LEU A 611 18.07 -25.97 26.99
CA LEU A 611 16.99 -25.82 26.00
C LEU A 611 17.09 -26.82 24.84
N LYS A 612 18.32 -27.20 24.43
CA LYS A 612 18.53 -28.30 23.47
C LYS A 612 18.07 -29.62 24.06
N GLU A 613 18.40 -29.92 25.31
CA GLU A 613 17.98 -31.13 26.01
C GLU A 613 16.44 -31.21 26.12
N GLU A 614 15.77 -30.11 26.50
CA GLU A 614 14.30 -30.02 26.52
C GLU A 614 13.70 -30.32 25.13
N ASN A 615 14.26 -29.73 24.06
CA ASN A 615 13.80 -29.96 22.70
C ASN A 615 14.09 -31.39 22.21
N ASP A 616 15.30 -31.91 22.39
CA ASP A 616 15.74 -33.23 21.89
C ASP A 616 15.02 -34.39 22.59
N LEU A 617 14.67 -34.24 23.88
CA LEU A 617 13.80 -35.18 24.60
C LEU A 617 12.34 -35.09 24.12
N SER A 618 11.83 -33.88 23.86
CA SER A 618 10.53 -33.66 23.23
C SER A 618 10.44 -34.27 21.83
N GLU A 619 11.54 -34.29 21.06
CA GLU A 619 11.59 -34.95 19.74
C GLU A 619 11.49 -36.47 19.83
N GLN A 620 11.87 -37.05 20.98
CA GLN A 620 11.77 -38.48 21.29
C GLN A 620 10.44 -38.84 21.99
N GLY A 621 9.51 -37.89 22.16
CA GLY A 621 8.24 -38.08 22.85
C GLY A 621 8.35 -38.15 24.37
N ILE A 622 9.50 -37.77 24.94
CA ILE A 622 9.73 -37.74 26.38
C ILE A 622 9.36 -36.34 26.90
N TYR A 623 8.27 -36.24 27.64
CA TYR A 623 7.86 -34.99 28.27
C TYR A 623 8.76 -34.64 29.46
N LEU A 624 9.30 -33.42 29.45
CA LEU A 624 10.04 -32.79 30.55
C LEU A 624 9.33 -31.49 30.89
N ASP A 625 9.18 -31.15 32.18
CA ASP A 625 8.49 -29.92 32.56
C ASP A 625 9.27 -28.67 32.10
N PRO A 626 8.60 -27.72 31.43
CA PRO A 626 9.25 -26.57 30.82
C PRO A 626 9.80 -25.61 31.87
N LYS A 627 11.13 -25.40 31.87
CA LYS A 627 11.79 -24.46 32.80
C LYS A 627 11.31 -23.03 32.53
N PRO A 628 10.93 -22.24 33.57
CA PRO A 628 10.43 -20.88 33.37
C PRO A 628 11.54 -19.93 32.87
N PHE A 629 11.20 -19.06 31.92
CA PHE A 629 12.15 -18.09 31.36
C PHE A 629 12.61 -17.06 32.41
N LYS A 630 13.92 -16.91 32.57
CA LYS A 630 14.54 -15.84 33.38
C LYS A 630 14.32 -14.47 32.71
N SER A 631 14.30 -13.40 33.52
CA SER A 631 14.20 -12.03 33.00
C SER A 631 15.48 -11.62 32.25
N LEU A 632 15.39 -11.57 30.92
CA LEU A 632 16.55 -11.34 30.05
C LEU A 632 17.12 -9.92 30.17
N THR A 633 16.31 -8.92 30.53
CA THR A 633 16.69 -7.51 30.51
C THR A 633 17.86 -7.22 31.47
N ALA A 634 17.78 -7.68 32.72
CA ALA A 634 18.81 -7.43 33.73
C ALA A 634 20.12 -8.18 33.43
N GLU A 635 20.04 -9.42 32.91
CA GLU A 635 21.21 -10.19 32.52
C GLU A 635 21.93 -9.59 31.31
N ASN A 636 21.17 -9.10 30.32
CA ASN A 636 21.73 -8.45 29.13
C ASN A 636 22.33 -7.08 29.48
N GLN A 637 21.68 -6.30 30.34
CA GLN A 637 22.24 -5.03 30.85
C GLN A 637 23.59 -5.27 31.56
N ALA A 638 23.68 -6.27 32.43
CA ALA A 638 24.93 -6.62 33.11
C ALA A 638 26.04 -7.09 32.14
N LEU A 639 25.67 -7.76 31.03
CA LEU A 639 26.62 -8.15 29.98
C LEU A 639 27.17 -6.95 29.20
N GLU A 640 26.34 -5.95 28.88
CA GLU A 640 26.84 -4.74 28.20
C GLU A 640 27.69 -3.87 29.15
N THR A 641 27.27 -3.68 30.42
CA THR A 641 28.09 -2.94 31.41
C THR A 641 29.48 -3.55 31.59
N LEU A 642 29.61 -4.89 31.66
CA LEU A 642 30.92 -5.54 31.73
C LEU A 642 31.76 -5.31 30.47
N LYS A 643 31.16 -5.24 29.27
CA LYS A 643 31.92 -4.91 28.04
C LYS A 643 32.44 -3.47 28.11
N ASP A 644 31.59 -2.52 28.50
CA ASP A 644 31.91 -1.09 28.58
C ASP A 644 33.04 -0.84 29.60
N GLU A 645 33.01 -1.49 30.76
CA GLU A 645 34.07 -1.43 31.76
C GLU A 645 35.41 -1.99 31.24
N ILE A 646 35.38 -3.06 30.46
CA ILE A 646 36.60 -3.59 29.81
C ILE A 646 37.11 -2.65 28.70
N ASP A 647 36.25 -2.06 27.87
CA ASP A 647 36.70 -1.10 26.85
C ASP A 647 37.29 0.17 27.48
N LYS A 648 36.66 0.66 28.55
CA LYS A 648 37.18 1.80 29.32
C LYS A 648 38.59 1.52 29.87
N THR A 649 38.79 0.38 30.53
CA THR A 649 40.12 0.03 31.08
C THR A 649 41.16 -0.23 29.98
N LEU A 650 40.76 -0.74 28.80
CA LEU A 650 41.63 -0.89 27.64
C LEU A 650 42.06 0.45 27.04
N GLU A 651 41.15 1.41 26.87
CA GLU A 651 41.48 2.75 26.38
C GLU A 651 42.33 3.54 27.39
N GLU A 652 42.02 3.45 28.69
CA GLU A 652 42.86 4.04 29.76
C GLU A 652 44.30 3.47 29.75
N GLN A 653 44.46 2.17 29.56
CA GLN A 653 45.76 1.51 29.42
C GLN A 653 46.48 1.94 28.12
N LYS A 654 45.75 2.05 27.01
CA LYS A 654 46.26 2.47 25.68
C LYS A 654 46.80 3.90 25.72
N VAL A 655 46.11 4.83 26.38
CA VAL A 655 46.61 6.20 26.60
C VAL A 655 47.93 6.20 27.38
N LYS A 656 47.99 5.48 28.52
CA LYS A 656 49.21 5.36 29.33
C LYS A 656 50.39 4.75 28.54
N ILE A 657 50.13 3.76 27.68
CA ILE A 657 51.15 3.16 26.78
C ILE A 657 51.67 4.20 25.77
N ILE A 658 50.79 5.00 25.16
CA ILE A 658 51.16 6.06 24.20
C ILE A 658 51.99 7.16 24.88
N GLU A 659 51.64 7.55 26.11
CA GLU A 659 52.41 8.52 26.90
C GLU A 659 53.79 7.97 27.26
N LEU A 660 53.87 6.74 27.76
CA LEU A 660 55.12 6.05 28.11
C LEU A 660 56.04 5.92 26.88
N GLU A 661 55.50 5.51 25.73
CA GLU A 661 56.23 5.43 24.46
C GLU A 661 56.70 6.81 23.98
N THR A 662 55.87 7.85 24.15
CA THR A 662 56.23 9.23 23.79
C THR A 662 57.40 9.75 24.63
N ILE A 663 57.44 9.43 25.93
CA ILE A 663 58.53 9.85 26.83
C ILE A 663 59.79 9.01 26.58
N TYR A 664 59.65 7.70 26.37
CA TYR A 664 60.74 6.80 25.97
C TYR A 664 61.42 7.29 24.68
N LEU A 665 60.66 7.62 23.64
CA LEU A 665 61.18 8.13 22.38
C LEU A 665 61.82 9.52 22.50
N LYS A 666 61.39 10.35 23.47
CA LYS A 666 62.09 11.61 23.82
C LYS A 666 63.43 11.33 24.51
N ARG A 667 63.49 10.38 25.45
CA ARG A 667 64.72 10.00 26.17
C ARG A 667 65.75 9.38 25.24
N LYS A 668 65.35 8.41 24.40
CA LYS A 668 66.18 7.73 23.38
C LYS A 668 66.76 8.68 22.30
N LYS A 669 66.20 9.88 22.12
CA LYS A 669 66.78 10.93 21.25
C LYS A 669 67.85 11.76 21.96
N LYS A 670 67.75 11.94 23.29
CA LYS A 670 68.75 12.63 24.12
C LYS A 670 69.94 11.71 24.43
N ILE A 671 69.66 10.51 24.94
CA ILE A 671 70.66 9.49 25.30
C ILE A 671 70.74 8.51 24.13
N LYS A 672 71.82 8.62 23.35
CA LYS A 672 72.06 7.82 22.13
C LYS A 672 72.85 6.53 22.38
N ASP A 673 73.18 6.25 23.64
CA ASP A 673 73.78 4.98 24.02
C ASP A 673 72.80 3.83 23.72
N LYS A 674 73.34 2.73 23.18
CA LYS A 674 72.58 1.53 22.84
C LYS A 674 72.49 0.54 24.00
N GLU A 675 73.37 0.66 24.98
CA GLU A 675 73.45 -0.25 26.15
C GLU A 675 72.97 0.44 27.45
N ASP A 676 72.36 1.63 27.36
CA ASP A 676 71.72 2.31 28.49
C ASP A 676 70.61 1.41 29.10
N PRO A 677 70.78 0.94 30.37
CA PRO A 677 69.92 -0.09 30.95
C PRO A 677 68.51 0.42 31.26
N VAL A 678 68.35 1.74 31.36
CA VAL A 678 67.07 2.40 31.63
C VAL A 678 66.19 2.36 30.37
N ASN A 679 66.78 2.63 29.20
CA ASN A 679 66.13 2.48 27.89
C ASN A 679 65.82 1.01 27.58
N ALA A 680 66.62 0.05 28.06
CA ALA A 680 66.31 -1.38 27.94
C ALA A 680 65.06 -1.75 28.76
N PHE A 681 65.05 -1.39 30.06
CA PHE A 681 63.93 -1.67 30.97
C PHE A 681 62.59 -1.10 30.49
N TYR A 682 62.56 0.15 30.00
CA TYR A 682 61.31 0.74 29.49
C TYR A 682 60.88 0.15 28.13
N LEU A 683 61.80 -0.37 27.32
CA LEU A 683 61.45 -1.06 26.09
C LEU A 683 60.79 -2.41 26.40
N GLU A 684 61.40 -3.21 27.27
CA GLU A 684 60.84 -4.47 27.79
C GLU A 684 59.46 -4.23 28.43
N THR A 685 59.31 -3.17 29.22
CA THR A 685 58.04 -2.78 29.83
C THR A 685 56.98 -2.37 28.80
N LEU A 686 57.35 -1.61 27.76
CA LEU A 686 56.43 -1.21 26.68
C LEU A 686 56.00 -2.42 25.83
N GLU A 687 56.91 -3.33 25.52
CA GLU A 687 56.61 -4.55 24.76
C GLU A 687 55.70 -5.48 25.58
N ARG A 688 55.95 -5.64 26.89
CA ARG A 688 55.08 -6.40 27.80
C ARG A 688 53.68 -5.78 27.90
N LEU A 689 53.56 -4.47 28.15
CA LEU A 689 52.26 -3.80 28.26
C LEU A 689 51.45 -3.86 26.95
N LYS A 690 52.11 -3.73 25.79
CA LYS A 690 51.46 -3.90 24.48
C LYS A 690 51.03 -5.35 24.23
N SER A 691 51.82 -6.34 24.66
CA SER A 691 51.47 -7.76 24.57
C SER A 691 50.26 -8.12 25.45
N GLU A 692 50.27 -7.69 26.72
CA GLU A 692 49.16 -7.87 27.66
C GLU A 692 47.86 -7.24 27.12
N GLN A 693 47.92 -6.00 26.62
CA GLN A 693 46.78 -5.35 25.99
C GLN A 693 46.26 -6.12 24.75
N ALA A 694 47.14 -6.61 23.88
CA ALA A 694 46.75 -7.38 22.69
C ALA A 694 46.11 -8.74 23.05
N GLN A 695 46.55 -9.37 24.13
CA GLN A 695 45.95 -10.60 24.67
C GLN A 695 44.53 -10.35 25.16
N ILE A 696 44.31 -9.32 26.00
CA ILE A 696 42.96 -8.99 26.51
C ILE A 696 42.00 -8.59 25.37
N ILE A 697 42.45 -7.79 24.40
CA ILE A 697 41.65 -7.43 23.21
C ILE A 697 41.23 -8.67 22.40
N THR A 698 42.11 -9.67 22.30
CA THR A 698 41.82 -10.90 21.56
C THR A 698 40.85 -11.79 22.33
N ALA A 699 41.13 -12.07 23.60
CA ALA A 699 40.22 -12.84 24.46
C ALA A 699 38.82 -12.19 24.57
N LYS A 700 38.71 -10.85 24.61
CA LYS A 700 37.42 -10.16 24.59
C LYS A 700 36.67 -10.37 23.27
N ARG A 701 37.37 -10.31 22.13
CA ARG A 701 36.77 -10.59 20.81
C ARG A 701 36.20 -12.01 20.77
N ASP A 702 36.96 -12.98 21.25
CA ASP A 702 36.58 -14.40 21.22
C ASP A 702 35.39 -14.69 22.14
N LEU A 703 35.34 -14.07 23.33
CA LEU A 703 34.16 -14.10 24.21
C LEU A 703 32.92 -13.45 23.57
N ILE A 704 33.06 -12.32 22.88
CA ILE A 704 31.94 -11.67 22.18
C ILE A 704 31.45 -12.53 21.00
N MET A 705 32.35 -13.14 20.24
CA MET A 705 32.00 -14.07 19.16
C MET A 705 31.24 -15.30 19.68
N ASN A 706 31.68 -15.89 20.80
CA ASN A 706 30.98 -17.00 21.46
C ASN A 706 29.58 -16.57 21.94
N LEU A 707 29.46 -15.40 22.57
CA LEU A 707 28.16 -14.86 23.01
C LEU A 707 27.18 -14.68 21.84
N GLU A 708 27.64 -14.26 20.65
CA GLU A 708 26.77 -14.13 19.49
C GLU A 708 26.32 -15.49 18.92
N GLN A 709 27.24 -16.46 18.83
CA GLN A 709 26.91 -17.85 18.45
C GLN A 709 25.88 -18.48 19.42
N ILE A 710 26.01 -18.22 20.72
CA ILE A 710 25.05 -18.66 21.74
C ILE A 710 23.67 -18.03 21.50
N LYS A 711 23.58 -16.74 21.15
CA LYS A 711 22.29 -16.09 20.81
C LYS A 711 21.65 -16.73 19.58
N GLU A 712 22.40 -16.89 18.48
CA GLU A 712 21.90 -17.46 17.22
C GLU A 712 21.34 -18.87 17.43
N ALA A 713 22.09 -19.72 18.16
CA ALA A 713 21.64 -21.07 18.51
C ALA A 713 20.43 -21.06 19.47
N THR A 714 20.39 -20.13 20.44
CA THR A 714 19.25 -19.98 21.37
C THR A 714 17.97 -19.60 20.62
N ASP A 715 18.06 -18.68 19.67
CA ASP A 715 16.92 -18.26 18.85
C ASP A 715 16.47 -19.36 17.87
N PHE A 716 17.40 -20.18 17.37
CA PHE A 716 17.06 -21.38 16.58
C PHE A 716 16.26 -22.39 17.42
N GLU A 717 16.73 -22.75 18.61
CA GLU A 717 16.05 -23.70 19.50
C GLU A 717 14.72 -23.16 20.04
N ARG A 718 14.63 -21.85 20.30
CA ARG A 718 13.33 -21.18 20.59
C ARG A 718 12.36 -21.30 19.41
N LYS A 719 12.83 -21.07 18.18
CA LYS A 719 12.01 -21.24 16.96
C LYS A 719 11.63 -22.71 16.69
N ARG A 720 12.41 -23.69 17.15
CA ARG A 720 12.07 -25.12 17.14
C ARG A 720 10.92 -25.41 18.11
N ARG A 721 11.05 -24.96 19.36
CA ARG A 721 10.04 -25.09 20.43
C ARG A 721 8.71 -24.39 20.11
N ILE A 722 8.76 -23.18 19.55
CA ILE A 722 7.55 -22.43 19.14
C ILE A 722 6.82 -23.14 17.99
N ARG A 723 7.55 -23.68 17.00
CA ARG A 723 6.94 -24.43 15.89
C ARG A 723 6.28 -25.73 16.35
N ARG A 724 6.87 -26.43 17.33
CA ARG A 724 6.23 -27.57 18.02
C ARG A 724 4.92 -27.16 18.69
N ALA A 725 4.98 -26.20 19.62
CA ALA A 725 3.79 -25.72 20.35
C ALA A 725 2.64 -25.21 19.45
N ALA A 726 2.94 -24.70 18.26
CA ALA A 726 1.93 -24.33 17.26
C ALA A 726 1.30 -25.54 16.54
N TYR A 727 2.11 -26.56 16.20
CA TYR A 727 1.67 -27.76 15.48
C TYR A 727 0.93 -28.75 16.39
N ASP A 728 1.44 -28.95 17.60
CA ASP A 728 0.87 -29.86 18.59
C ASP A 728 -0.56 -29.47 18.96
N ASN A 729 -0.83 -28.16 19.11
CA ASN A 729 -2.12 -27.60 19.54
C ASN A 729 -3.34 -28.16 18.76
N GLN A 730 -3.25 -28.31 17.43
CA GLN A 730 -4.40 -28.78 16.65
C GLN A 730 -4.68 -30.27 16.83
N GLN A 731 -3.64 -31.13 16.81
CA GLN A 731 -3.83 -32.57 16.97
C GLN A 731 -4.14 -32.94 18.43
N ASP A 732 -3.52 -32.25 19.40
CA ASP A 732 -3.86 -32.40 20.81
C ASP A 732 -5.28 -31.93 21.12
N ARG A 733 -5.74 -30.84 20.50
CA ARG A 733 -7.13 -30.37 20.60
C ARG A 733 -8.07 -31.44 20.09
N PHE A 734 -7.87 -31.95 18.87
CA PHE A 734 -8.67 -33.04 18.31
C PHE A 734 -8.70 -34.28 19.22
N ASN A 735 -7.56 -34.68 19.79
CA ASN A 735 -7.48 -35.79 20.74
C ASN A 735 -8.26 -35.52 22.04
N LYS A 736 -8.11 -34.33 22.63
CA LYS A 736 -8.79 -33.88 23.87
C LYS A 736 -10.30 -33.77 23.67
N ASP A 737 -10.72 -33.27 22.51
CA ASP A 737 -12.10 -33.08 22.09
C ASP A 737 -12.82 -34.40 21.82
N LYS A 738 -12.17 -35.30 21.06
CA LYS A 738 -12.65 -36.68 20.86
C LYS A 738 -12.79 -37.42 22.19
N ALA A 739 -11.87 -37.20 23.13
CA ALA A 739 -11.97 -37.74 24.48
C ALA A 739 -13.07 -37.07 25.33
N ALA A 740 -13.35 -35.78 25.15
CA ALA A 740 -14.46 -35.09 25.81
C ALA A 740 -15.81 -35.61 25.31
N LEU A 741 -16.01 -35.66 24.00
CA LEU A 741 -17.21 -36.21 23.36
C LEU A 741 -17.46 -37.67 23.79
N ALA A 742 -16.40 -38.50 23.84
CA ALA A 742 -16.50 -39.88 24.31
C ALA A 742 -16.82 -40.02 25.81
N ARG A 743 -16.44 -39.04 26.65
CA ARG A 743 -16.89 -38.97 28.05
C ARG A 743 -18.38 -38.59 28.13
N ILE A 744 -18.81 -37.54 27.44
CA ILE A 744 -20.21 -37.08 27.46
C ILE A 744 -21.14 -38.21 27.00
N LYS A 745 -20.88 -38.82 25.84
CA LYS A 745 -21.67 -39.97 25.33
C LYS A 745 -21.68 -41.22 26.22
N LYS A 746 -20.83 -41.29 27.26
CA LYS A 746 -20.71 -42.42 28.20
C LYS A 746 -21.25 -42.12 29.60
N PHE A 747 -21.19 -40.87 30.05
CA PHE A 747 -21.52 -40.47 31.43
C PHE A 747 -22.73 -39.54 31.54
N THR A 748 -23.35 -39.17 30.41
CA THR A 748 -24.62 -38.45 30.38
C THR A 748 -25.77 -39.45 30.23
N ASP A 749 -26.53 -39.63 31.32
CA ASP A 749 -27.80 -40.35 31.32
C ASP A 749 -28.91 -39.54 30.62
N GLU A 750 -29.98 -40.22 30.20
CA GLU A 750 -31.15 -39.58 29.58
C GLU A 750 -31.99 -38.81 30.62
N SER A 751 -32.41 -37.60 30.26
CA SER A 751 -33.11 -36.70 31.17
C SER A 751 -34.53 -37.21 31.50
N PRO A 752 -34.93 -37.30 32.78
CA PRO A 752 -36.31 -37.60 33.16
C PRO A 752 -37.27 -36.42 32.91
N VAL A 753 -36.76 -35.25 32.54
CA VAL A 753 -37.53 -34.04 32.21
C VAL A 753 -37.33 -33.71 30.73
N GLN A 754 -38.41 -33.46 30.00
CA GLN A 754 -38.35 -33.03 28.60
C GLN A 754 -37.84 -31.59 28.49
N LEU A 755 -36.61 -31.42 28.03
CA LEU A 755 -36.01 -30.12 27.69
C LEU A 755 -36.83 -29.41 26.60
N GLN A 756 -36.84 -28.09 26.62
CA GLN A 756 -37.50 -27.21 25.64
C GLN A 756 -36.44 -26.48 24.78
N GLU A 757 -36.86 -25.80 23.70
CA GLU A 757 -35.91 -25.07 22.83
C GLU A 757 -35.13 -23.99 23.60
N ASP A 758 -35.76 -23.32 24.56
CA ASP A 758 -35.15 -22.29 25.42
C ASP A 758 -34.08 -22.83 26.38
N ASP A 759 -33.98 -24.14 26.62
CA ASP A 759 -32.93 -24.75 27.44
C ASP A 759 -31.57 -24.81 26.71
N PHE A 760 -31.53 -24.54 25.40
CA PHE A 760 -30.35 -24.66 24.55
C PHE A 760 -29.76 -23.29 24.16
N ASP A 761 -28.53 -23.03 24.58
CA ASP A 761 -27.71 -21.98 23.98
C ASP A 761 -27.22 -22.46 22.60
N PHE A 762 -27.78 -21.95 21.51
CA PHE A 762 -27.37 -22.30 20.15
C PHE A 762 -26.08 -21.61 19.69
N GLY A 763 -25.55 -20.66 20.48
CA GLY A 763 -24.38 -19.87 20.15
C GLY A 763 -24.64 -18.83 19.07
N GLU A 764 -23.79 -18.80 18.03
CA GLU A 764 -23.93 -17.84 16.94
C GLU A 764 -25.04 -18.22 15.95
N GLU A 765 -25.97 -17.31 15.66
CA GLU A 765 -26.99 -17.53 14.63
C GLU A 765 -26.36 -17.67 13.23
N GLN A 766 -26.61 -18.81 12.58
CA GLN A 766 -26.09 -19.11 11.26
C GLN A 766 -26.97 -18.52 10.16
N THR A 767 -26.34 -18.07 9.05
CA THR A 767 -27.08 -17.48 7.94
C THR A 767 -27.93 -18.53 7.20
N LYS A 768 -29.00 -18.08 6.53
CA LYS A 768 -29.84 -18.96 5.67
C LYS A 768 -29.13 -19.47 4.40
N ASN A 769 -27.88 -19.04 4.16
CA ASN A 769 -27.06 -19.47 3.04
C ASN A 769 -26.06 -20.55 3.49
N ILE A 770 -25.73 -21.49 2.60
CA ILE A 770 -24.78 -22.57 2.89
C ILE A 770 -23.37 -21.97 3.10
N GLN A 771 -22.82 -22.12 4.30
CA GLN A 771 -21.44 -21.74 4.59
C GLN A 771 -20.48 -22.77 3.99
N ILE A 772 -19.36 -22.34 3.42
CA ILE A 772 -18.30 -23.23 2.94
C ILE A 772 -17.07 -23.06 3.83
N ILE A 773 -16.70 -24.12 4.54
CA ILE A 773 -15.48 -24.20 5.36
C ILE A 773 -14.48 -25.08 4.60
N LYS A 774 -13.19 -24.73 4.67
CA LYS A 774 -12.14 -25.42 3.91
C LYS A 774 -10.99 -25.89 4.78
N ASN A 775 -10.41 -27.05 4.45
CA ASN A 775 -9.25 -27.64 5.12
C ASN A 775 -9.51 -27.97 6.62
N VAL A 776 -10.68 -28.50 6.94
CA VAL A 776 -11.01 -29.02 8.28
C VAL A 776 -10.31 -30.36 8.48
N LEU A 777 -9.09 -30.33 9.05
CA LEU A 777 -8.30 -31.53 9.34
C LEU A 777 -9.08 -32.52 10.23
N ASN A 778 -8.93 -33.81 9.91
CA ASN A 778 -9.61 -34.95 10.54
C ASN A 778 -11.15 -35.05 10.31
N GLU A 779 -11.72 -34.24 9.41
CA GLU A 779 -13.09 -34.40 8.88
C GLU A 779 -13.09 -34.76 7.38
N GLU A 780 -14.24 -35.20 6.86
CA GLU A 780 -14.41 -35.58 5.45
C GLU A 780 -15.12 -34.47 4.63
N PRO A 781 -14.85 -34.33 3.32
CA PRO A 781 -15.68 -33.50 2.45
C PRO A 781 -17.16 -33.93 2.48
N GLY A 782 -18.08 -32.95 2.47
CA GLY A 782 -19.52 -33.21 2.45
C GLY A 782 -20.38 -32.04 2.95
N TYR A 783 -21.66 -32.30 3.15
CA TYR A 783 -22.67 -31.37 3.64
C TYR A 783 -23.14 -31.79 5.04
N TYR A 784 -22.91 -30.95 6.04
CA TYR A 784 -23.12 -31.22 7.46
C TYR A 784 -24.31 -30.39 7.99
N ILE A 785 -25.27 -31.05 8.65
CA ILE A 785 -26.35 -30.35 9.36
C ILE A 785 -25.85 -29.91 10.72
N VAL A 786 -25.62 -28.60 10.87
CA VAL A 786 -25.10 -27.97 12.08
C VAL A 786 -26.25 -27.43 12.92
N ILE A 787 -26.33 -27.89 14.16
CA ILE A 787 -27.37 -27.53 15.14
C ILE A 787 -26.98 -26.36 16.05
N ALA A 788 -25.68 -26.17 16.34
CA ALA A 788 -25.18 -25.03 17.13
C ALA A 788 -23.70 -24.71 16.82
N VAL A 789 -23.28 -23.47 17.10
CA VAL A 789 -21.90 -22.99 16.83
C VAL A 789 -21.36 -22.17 18.02
N HIS A 790 -20.29 -22.66 18.66
CA HIS A 790 -19.69 -22.04 19.85
C HIS A 790 -18.20 -21.74 19.69
N ASN A 791 -17.72 -20.72 20.41
CA ASN A 791 -16.30 -20.35 20.54
C ASN A 791 -15.65 -20.86 21.85
N SER A 792 -16.42 -21.48 22.74
CA SER A 792 -16.00 -21.98 24.06
C SER A 792 -16.14 -23.51 24.14
N VAL A 793 -15.20 -24.14 24.85
CA VAL A 793 -15.19 -25.60 25.12
C VAL A 793 -16.31 -25.98 26.07
N GLU A 794 -16.55 -25.11 27.06
CA GLU A 794 -17.53 -25.25 28.13
C GLU A 794 -18.97 -25.20 27.56
N LYS A 795 -19.27 -24.17 26.74
CA LYS A 795 -20.58 -24.04 26.08
C LYS A 795 -20.87 -25.20 25.13
N ARG A 796 -19.86 -25.62 24.36
CA ARG A 796 -19.94 -26.79 23.49
C ARG A 796 -20.27 -28.05 24.29
N ASP A 797 -19.54 -28.32 25.36
CA ASP A 797 -19.75 -29.52 26.17
C ASP A 797 -21.10 -29.48 26.91
N GLU A 798 -21.58 -28.31 27.34
CA GLU A 798 -22.94 -28.14 27.87
C GLU A 798 -24.02 -28.45 26.82
N PHE A 799 -23.92 -27.88 25.62
CA PHE A 799 -24.89 -28.14 24.54
C PHE A 799 -24.89 -29.61 24.11
N VAL A 800 -23.71 -30.21 23.87
CA VAL A 800 -23.58 -31.64 23.54
C VAL A 800 -24.14 -32.52 24.66
N THR A 801 -23.94 -32.15 25.94
CA THR A 801 -24.53 -32.85 27.08
C THR A 801 -26.06 -32.80 27.05
N LYS A 802 -26.67 -31.63 26.79
CA LYS A 802 -28.14 -31.50 26.68
C LYS A 802 -28.71 -32.29 25.48
N VAL A 803 -28.00 -32.35 24.36
CA VAL A 803 -28.38 -33.16 23.19
C VAL A 803 -28.33 -34.66 23.50
N VAL A 804 -27.26 -35.14 24.15
CA VAL A 804 -27.15 -36.55 24.59
C VAL A 804 -28.20 -36.90 25.65
N ALA A 805 -28.46 -36.01 26.61
CA ALA A 805 -29.51 -36.16 27.61
C ALA A 805 -30.93 -36.14 26.99
N SER A 806 -31.09 -35.58 25.80
CA SER A 806 -32.31 -35.66 24.97
C SER A 806 -32.40 -36.98 24.16
N GLY A 807 -31.54 -37.96 24.45
CA GLY A 807 -31.50 -39.27 23.79
C GLY A 807 -30.64 -39.33 22.52
N GLU A 808 -30.04 -38.22 22.06
CA GLU A 808 -29.37 -38.17 20.77
C GLU A 808 -27.86 -38.41 20.88
N LYS A 809 -27.43 -39.60 20.47
CA LYS A 809 -26.06 -40.10 20.66
C LYS A 809 -25.21 -39.98 19.39
N ASN A 810 -25.80 -39.58 18.26
CA ASN A 810 -25.08 -39.36 17.01
C ASN A 810 -24.43 -37.97 16.90
N VAL A 811 -24.74 -37.04 17.81
CA VAL A 811 -24.12 -35.70 17.87
C VAL A 811 -22.59 -35.76 17.91
N ASN A 812 -21.92 -35.02 17.05
CA ASN A 812 -20.48 -34.85 16.97
C ASN A 812 -20.16 -33.36 16.79
N PHE A 813 -18.88 -32.99 16.75
CA PHE A 813 -18.47 -31.62 16.41
C PHE A 813 -17.07 -31.61 15.82
N PHE A 814 -16.79 -30.58 15.00
CA PHE A 814 -15.44 -30.26 14.52
C PHE A 814 -15.04 -28.84 14.94
N PHE A 815 -13.74 -28.57 14.95
CA PHE A 815 -13.19 -27.24 15.24
C PHE A 815 -12.56 -26.64 13.99
N ASP A 816 -13.10 -25.50 13.52
CA ASP A 816 -12.43 -24.71 12.50
C ASP A 816 -11.43 -23.74 13.14
N VAL A 817 -10.15 -23.94 12.83
CA VAL A 817 -9.04 -23.09 13.29
C VAL A 817 -9.11 -21.68 12.71
N LYS A 818 -9.74 -21.49 11.54
CA LYS A 818 -9.81 -20.16 10.87
C LYS A 818 -10.81 -19.24 11.56
N THR A 819 -11.95 -19.76 12.00
CA THR A 819 -12.97 -19.00 12.74
C THR A 819 -12.87 -19.16 14.27
N ASN A 820 -12.05 -20.08 14.77
CA ASN A 820 -11.95 -20.50 16.18
C ASN A 820 -13.29 -20.98 16.75
N LYS A 821 -14.05 -21.78 15.98
CA LYS A 821 -15.41 -22.22 16.34
C LYS A 821 -15.58 -23.74 16.28
N TYR A 822 -16.33 -24.25 17.24
CA TYR A 822 -16.90 -25.59 17.26
C TYR A 822 -18.23 -25.59 16.52
N PHE A 823 -18.32 -26.38 15.46
CA PHE A 823 -19.55 -26.62 14.72
C PHE A 823 -20.13 -27.95 15.18
N ILE A 824 -21.27 -27.92 15.86
CA ILE A 824 -21.92 -29.11 16.42
C ILE A 824 -22.92 -29.63 15.38
N TYR A 825 -22.77 -30.89 14.99
CA TYR A 825 -23.57 -31.56 13.95
C TYR A 825 -24.04 -32.93 14.43
N TYR A 826 -25.00 -33.54 13.73
CA TYR A 826 -25.37 -34.95 13.98
C TYR A 826 -25.50 -35.80 12.70
N GLU A 827 -25.63 -35.18 11.52
CA GLU A 827 -25.71 -35.85 10.22
C GLU A 827 -24.81 -35.21 9.16
N LYS A 828 -24.31 -36.06 8.25
CA LYS A 828 -23.48 -35.71 7.09
C LYS A 828 -24.08 -36.35 5.84
N PHE A 829 -24.17 -35.58 4.75
CA PHE A 829 -24.65 -35.99 3.44
C PHE A 829 -23.59 -35.76 2.36
N ASN A 830 -23.66 -36.55 1.29
CA ASN A 830 -22.75 -36.40 0.15
C ASN A 830 -23.36 -35.51 -0.95
N ALA A 831 -24.70 -35.43 -1.05
CA ALA A 831 -25.38 -34.53 -1.99
C ALA A 831 -26.14 -33.40 -1.28
N ILE A 832 -26.10 -32.21 -1.89
CA ILE A 832 -26.84 -31.01 -1.44
C ILE A 832 -28.37 -31.25 -1.38
N SER A 833 -28.91 -32.11 -2.26
CA SER A 833 -30.33 -32.42 -2.31
C SER A 833 -30.79 -33.20 -1.07
N GLU A 834 -30.01 -34.18 -0.63
CA GLU A 834 -30.29 -35.01 0.54
C GLU A 834 -30.27 -34.14 1.81
N ALA A 835 -29.22 -33.34 1.96
CA ALA A 835 -29.07 -32.40 3.07
C ALA A 835 -30.16 -31.32 3.14
N LYS A 836 -30.70 -30.88 1.99
CA LYS A 836 -31.84 -29.96 1.96
C LYS A 836 -33.13 -30.64 2.40
N ASN A 837 -33.41 -31.83 1.90
CA ASN A 837 -34.59 -32.58 2.32
C ASN A 837 -34.58 -32.83 3.83
N ALA A 838 -33.45 -33.26 4.40
CA ALA A 838 -33.29 -33.44 5.85
C ALA A 838 -33.42 -32.14 6.67
N LEU A 839 -32.99 -31.00 6.11
CA LEU A 839 -33.19 -29.67 6.72
C LEU A 839 -34.65 -29.18 6.64
N GLU A 840 -35.43 -29.64 5.65
CA GLU A 840 -36.87 -29.36 5.51
C GLU A 840 -37.73 -30.34 6.35
N GLU A 841 -37.30 -31.59 6.50
CA GLU A 841 -37.89 -32.63 7.39
C GLU A 841 -37.55 -32.44 8.88
N LYS A 842 -37.02 -31.25 9.24
CA LYS A 842 -36.41 -30.79 10.52
C LYS A 842 -36.93 -31.36 11.86
N GLY A 843 -38.16 -31.86 11.93
CA GLY A 843 -38.74 -32.48 13.12
C GLY A 843 -39.01 -31.50 14.28
N SER A 844 -39.59 -32.03 15.35
CA SER A 844 -39.98 -31.26 16.55
C SER A 844 -39.07 -31.52 17.75
N LYS A 845 -37.79 -31.86 17.54
CA LYS A 845 -36.83 -32.06 18.64
C LYS A 845 -36.31 -30.69 19.13
N PRO A 846 -36.21 -30.44 20.45
CA PRO A 846 -35.83 -29.12 21.00
C PRO A 846 -34.53 -28.53 20.43
N TYR A 847 -33.47 -29.33 20.34
CA TYR A 847 -32.16 -28.90 19.85
C TYR A 847 -32.09 -28.68 18.32
N ASN A 848 -33.19 -28.84 17.59
CA ASN A 848 -33.23 -28.58 16.16
C ASN A 848 -33.51 -27.09 15.83
N GLY A 849 -33.95 -26.29 16.81
CA GLY A 849 -34.40 -24.89 16.64
C GLY A 849 -33.64 -24.07 15.60
N LYS A 850 -32.30 -24.00 15.73
CA LYS A 850 -31.42 -23.17 14.90
C LYS A 850 -30.60 -23.93 13.83
N MET A 851 -31.04 -25.12 13.37
CA MET A 851 -30.36 -25.87 12.30
C MET A 851 -29.94 -25.00 11.09
N SER A 852 -28.75 -25.29 10.58
CA SER A 852 -28.15 -24.69 9.38
C SER A 852 -27.36 -25.73 8.58
N LEU A 853 -26.97 -25.38 7.34
CA LEU A 853 -26.24 -26.28 6.45
C LEU A 853 -24.85 -25.74 6.14
N VAL A 854 -23.82 -26.52 6.48
CA VAL A 854 -22.41 -26.19 6.25
C VAL A 854 -21.80 -27.21 5.28
N LYS A 855 -20.99 -26.73 4.33
CA LYS A 855 -20.22 -27.57 3.41
C LYS A 855 -18.76 -27.59 3.83
N ILE A 856 -18.16 -28.77 3.96
CA ILE A 856 -16.72 -28.96 4.11
C ILE A 856 -16.12 -29.31 2.75
N ASP A 857 -15.11 -28.54 2.32
CA ASP A 857 -14.23 -28.83 1.18
C ASP A 857 -12.78 -29.00 1.70
N ASN A 858 -12.28 -30.23 1.70
CA ASN A 858 -10.91 -30.57 2.11
C ASN A 858 -10.04 -30.98 0.92
#